data_AF-A0A9W6EK05-F1
#
_entry.id   AF-A0A9W6EK05-F1
#
_cell.length_a   1.000
_cell.length_b   1.000
_cell.length_c   1.000
_cell.angle_alpha   90.00
_cell.angle_beta   90.00
_cell.angle_gamma   90.00
#
_symmetry.space_group_name_H-M   'P 1'
#
loop_
_entity.id
_entity.type
_entity.pdbx_description
1 polymer ?
#
loop_
_entity_poly.entity_id
_entity_poly.type
_entity_poly.pdbx_seq_one_letter_code
_entity_poly.pdbx_strand_id
1 'polypeptide(L)'
;MAGHLCHRTRLADPLRSIVNSMSSGILYVKDSRTDVQYEIPIRRNAVSAVDFKKIKGPGMGADRADQVAGGLRVHDPGLRNTTVVETAISFSDHERSLLLFRGYSLEQLWQSDFEDVLHLLVWGSYPTVPQRINLSHKLTEAMLAVPDDVQRTIWSLPGTSSPLPLIVAGLSACLASHPDMIPASHDANMYRNNPEDTDRAIIRTVAAYAVVFGLVNCHRNGLRFTPPSRGRSYYENLFVMAGLVDSRTGRPDRVKLSCFRRFSILNSDHGMALTVFSALATSSSLTDPISCLITAIGSAWGPLHFGATESAKRTLRDIGEAENIPGYIHNVKQGHVKVFGYGHRSYKGIDPRVPPIRSILKDLDMSADKLFKLAERIERTCSNDAYFTERELYVNGDFYGHFIFTAIGFDPEIIPAAMLAQRIMGIMAHWREYMQLKIMSNNQQDQATLVAANQPATEGTPLLAEQPAKKPYSIFTPGQKRLIILTAALASSFSPLSANIYYPALNSIAADLHVTSSQINLTITTYMLCQGLAPAFMGSFADQAGRRPAYILCFAVYITGNIALALQHSYPALLILRAIQSCGSSGTVALASAVAADVITSAERGTYMGITSLGIILAPSVGPLVGGILSQYLGWQAIFWFLAITSGVFFAPLLIFFPETCRRMVGDGSISPNGWNQSGLAWYRHWRNPAPATTSPPGQKSSSIALPNPLTTLRLLSHRPTGLVLLSNGLLFASYYAVTAGIPSQFKETYHLNDFAIGLVFVPAGVGSLLSTTFSGLLLDWNYRRLREQFGSPILQAHHHGAFPIERARIQICLPLTVLPLILDIT
;
A
#
# COMPACT_ATOMS: atom_id res chain seq x y z
N MET A 1 32.36 7.10 -56.36
CA MET A 1 33.27 6.11 -55.73
C MET A 1 32.53 5.48 -54.57
N ALA A 2 31.68 4.49 -54.84
CA ALA A 2 31.98 3.05 -54.89
C ALA A 2 32.06 2.43 -53.48
N GLY A 3 30.93 1.82 -53.08
CA GLY A 3 30.84 0.57 -52.32
C GLY A 3 31.62 0.40 -51.01
N HIS A 4 31.07 0.89 -49.89
CA HIS A 4 31.34 0.29 -48.57
C HIS A 4 30.04 0.17 -47.78
N LEU A 5 29.29 -0.91 -48.02
CA LEU A 5 28.13 -1.30 -47.23
C LEU A 5 28.17 -2.80 -46.99
N CYS A 6 27.86 -3.17 -45.74
CA CYS A 6 27.47 -4.51 -45.28
C CYS A 6 28.59 -5.55 -45.06
N HIS A 7 29.43 -5.31 -44.05
CA HIS A 7 29.79 -6.36 -43.09
C HIS A 7 30.18 -5.71 -41.75
N ARG A 8 29.19 -5.38 -40.92
CA ARG A 8 29.44 -5.16 -39.48
C ARG A 8 29.53 -6.55 -38.84
N THR A 9 30.73 -7.11 -38.85
CA THR A 9 31.10 -8.34 -38.17
C THR A 9 30.69 -8.26 -36.69
N ARG A 10 30.00 -9.30 -36.19
CA ARG A 10 29.83 -9.53 -34.74
C ARG A 10 31.21 -9.42 -34.07
N LEU A 11 31.30 -8.80 -32.90
CA LEU A 11 32.54 -8.75 -32.12
C LEU A 11 33.14 -10.16 -31.96
N ALA A 12 34.48 -10.22 -32.04
CA ALA A 12 35.29 -11.43 -32.01
C ALA A 12 35.06 -12.30 -30.75
N ASP A 13 35.49 -13.57 -30.86
CA ASP A 13 35.37 -14.66 -29.88
C ASP A 13 35.71 -14.38 -28.39
N PRO A 14 36.53 -13.38 -27.97
CA PRO A 14 36.86 -13.22 -26.54
C PRO A 14 35.64 -12.90 -25.65
N LEU A 15 34.65 -12.16 -26.13
CA LEU A 15 33.45 -11.79 -25.35
C LEU A 15 32.39 -12.90 -25.28
N ARG A 16 32.40 -13.84 -26.24
CA ARG A 16 31.58 -15.07 -26.16
C ARG A 16 32.01 -15.97 -25.01
N SER A 17 33.30 -16.00 -24.69
CA SER A 17 33.83 -16.76 -23.54
C SER A 17 33.34 -16.20 -22.18
N ILE A 18 33.03 -14.91 -22.12
CA ILE A 18 32.58 -14.22 -20.89
C ILE A 18 31.12 -14.54 -20.58
N VAL A 19 30.26 -14.65 -21.60
CA VAL A 19 28.84 -15.00 -21.41
C VAL A 19 28.63 -16.50 -21.14
N ASN A 20 29.51 -17.36 -21.65
CA ASN A 20 29.37 -18.82 -21.54
C ASN A 20 30.09 -19.47 -20.34
N SER A 21 30.77 -18.71 -19.47
CA SER A 21 31.59 -19.26 -18.37
C SER A 21 30.92 -19.20 -16.98
N MET A 22 29.59 -19.12 -16.90
CA MET A 22 28.92 -19.15 -15.60
C MET A 22 29.09 -20.52 -14.93
N SER A 23 29.66 -20.52 -13.73
CA SER A 23 29.97 -21.73 -12.98
C SER A 23 28.70 -22.52 -12.64
N SER A 24 28.80 -23.84 -12.69
CA SER A 24 27.76 -24.78 -12.24
C SER A 24 28.37 -25.73 -11.21
N GLY A 25 27.54 -26.36 -10.39
CA GLY A 25 28.02 -27.19 -9.29
C GLY A 25 26.89 -27.74 -8.43
N ILE A 26 27.23 -28.19 -7.23
CA ILE A 26 26.28 -28.68 -6.24
C ILE A 26 26.44 -27.86 -4.95
N LEU A 27 25.33 -27.33 -4.45
CA LEU A 27 25.21 -26.72 -3.14
C LEU A 27 24.77 -27.80 -2.15
N TYR A 28 25.64 -28.12 -1.19
CA TYR A 28 25.32 -29.02 -0.09
C TYR A 28 24.68 -28.24 1.06
N VAL A 29 23.46 -28.61 1.44
CA VAL A 29 22.70 -27.97 2.52
C VAL A 29 22.47 -28.98 3.63
N LYS A 30 22.99 -28.71 4.82
CA LYS A 30 22.73 -29.51 6.03
C LYS A 30 21.66 -28.83 6.88
N ASP A 31 20.51 -29.47 7.07
CA ASP A 31 19.44 -28.94 7.92
C ASP A 31 19.69 -29.34 9.38
N SER A 32 20.10 -28.38 10.22
CA SER A 32 20.41 -28.62 11.62
C SER A 32 19.21 -29.08 12.47
N ARG A 33 17.98 -28.95 11.96
CA ARG A 33 16.75 -29.38 12.67
C ARG A 33 16.49 -30.87 12.51
N THR A 34 16.93 -31.46 11.41
CA THR A 34 16.70 -32.86 11.05
C THR A 34 17.99 -33.66 10.89
N ASP A 35 19.15 -32.98 10.90
CA ASP A 35 20.49 -33.50 10.59
C ASP A 35 20.62 -34.12 9.18
N VAL A 36 19.64 -33.89 8.30
CA VAL A 36 19.63 -34.38 6.92
C VAL A 36 20.42 -33.43 6.01
N GLN A 37 21.22 -34.01 5.12
CA GLN A 37 21.95 -33.30 4.09
C GLN A 37 21.23 -33.41 2.74
N TYR A 38 21.15 -32.29 2.02
CA TYR A 38 20.49 -32.16 0.73
C TYR A 38 21.47 -31.63 -0.31
N GLU A 39 21.28 -32.04 -1.55
CA GLU A 39 22.03 -31.56 -2.70
C GLU A 39 21.13 -30.71 -3.58
N ILE A 40 21.54 -29.47 -3.82
CA ILE A 40 20.83 -28.51 -4.66
C ILE A 40 21.72 -28.16 -5.86
N PRO A 41 21.29 -28.40 -7.11
CA PRO A 41 22.09 -28.10 -8.27
C PRO A 41 22.24 -26.57 -8.44
N ILE A 42 23.48 -26.12 -8.60
CA ILE A 42 23.82 -24.78 -9.06
C ILE A 42 23.91 -24.83 -10.59
N ARG A 43 23.05 -24.08 -11.28
CA ARG A 43 23.07 -23.92 -12.74
C ARG A 43 23.33 -22.47 -13.05
N ARG A 44 24.42 -22.19 -13.77
CA ARG A 44 24.80 -20.82 -14.17
C ARG A 44 24.79 -19.84 -12.98
N ASN A 45 25.49 -20.21 -11.92
CA ASN A 45 25.59 -19.45 -10.67
C ASN A 45 24.24 -19.12 -9.99
N ALA A 46 23.19 -19.92 -10.25
CA ALA A 46 21.88 -19.78 -9.63
C ALA A 46 21.36 -21.14 -9.13
N VAL A 47 20.57 -21.11 -8.06
CA VAL A 47 19.84 -22.27 -7.54
C VAL A 47 18.33 -22.04 -7.70
N SER A 48 17.58 -23.09 -8.04
CA SER A 48 16.12 -22.98 -8.14
C SER A 48 15.51 -22.83 -6.75
N ALA A 49 14.69 -21.80 -6.54
CA ALA A 49 13.96 -21.65 -5.27
C ALA A 49 13.02 -22.84 -5.00
N VAL A 50 12.55 -23.52 -6.04
CA VAL A 50 11.69 -24.71 -5.93
C VAL A 50 12.47 -25.90 -5.38
N ASP A 51 13.79 -25.98 -5.60
CA ASP A 51 14.62 -27.03 -5.03
C ASP A 51 14.70 -26.98 -3.50
N PHE A 52 14.37 -25.87 -2.85
CA PHE A 52 14.33 -25.84 -1.38
C PHE A 52 13.07 -26.53 -0.80
N LYS A 53 12.02 -26.77 -1.61
CA LYS A 53 10.79 -27.44 -1.15
C LYS A 53 10.98 -28.88 -0.68
N LYS A 54 12.06 -29.55 -1.13
CA LYS A 54 12.42 -30.91 -0.69
C LYS A 54 12.95 -30.94 0.75
N ILE A 55 13.36 -29.80 1.31
CA ILE A 55 13.77 -29.66 2.71
C ILE A 55 12.53 -29.44 3.56
N LYS A 56 12.22 -30.40 4.46
CA LYS A 56 11.03 -30.36 5.33
C LYS A 56 11.46 -30.26 6.80
N GLY A 57 10.64 -29.56 7.60
CA GLY A 57 10.84 -29.48 9.05
C GLY A 57 10.61 -30.82 9.76
N PRO A 58 11.02 -30.94 11.04
CA PRO A 58 10.87 -32.16 11.82
C PRO A 58 9.40 -32.58 12.02
N GLY A 59 9.14 -33.89 12.02
CA GLY A 59 7.78 -34.46 12.00
C GLY A 59 7.03 -34.48 13.34
N MET A 60 7.71 -34.66 14.47
CA MET A 60 7.10 -34.69 15.82
C MET A 60 7.60 -33.54 16.69
N GLY A 61 6.67 -32.82 17.35
CA GLY A 61 6.97 -31.72 18.28
C GLY A 61 7.28 -30.35 17.65
N ALA A 62 7.30 -30.25 16.31
CA ALA A 62 7.53 -29.01 15.58
C ALA A 62 6.27 -28.15 15.42
N ASP A 63 6.44 -26.85 15.15
CA ASP A 63 5.35 -25.95 14.83
C ASP A 63 4.60 -26.46 13.58
N ARG A 64 3.27 -26.47 13.59
CA ARG A 64 2.47 -26.86 12.41
C ARG A 64 2.76 -25.97 11.20
N ALA A 65 3.29 -24.76 11.41
CA ALA A 65 3.79 -23.90 10.34
C ALA A 65 5.00 -24.51 9.59
N ASP A 66 5.79 -25.37 10.23
CA ASP A 66 6.90 -26.11 9.60
C ASP A 66 6.42 -27.33 8.78
N GLN A 67 5.15 -27.72 8.95
CA GLN A 67 4.50 -28.86 8.30
C GLN A 67 3.64 -28.47 7.08
N VAL A 68 3.66 -27.21 6.66
CA VAL A 68 2.94 -26.80 5.44
C VAL A 68 3.49 -27.61 4.26
N ALA A 69 2.59 -28.20 3.48
CA ALA A 69 2.89 -29.16 2.39
C ALA A 69 3.93 -28.71 1.34
N GLY A 70 4.38 -27.45 1.38
CA GLY A 70 5.29 -26.84 0.41
C GLY A 70 6.78 -26.85 0.76
N GLY A 71 7.23 -27.27 1.96
CA GLY A 71 8.65 -27.31 2.34
C GLY A 71 9.32 -25.94 2.58
N LEU A 72 10.66 -25.92 2.71
CA LEU A 72 11.46 -24.71 2.99
C LEU A 72 11.31 -23.67 1.88
N ARG A 73 11.20 -22.39 2.28
CA ARG A 73 10.99 -21.25 1.37
C ARG A 73 12.20 -20.31 1.41
N VAL A 74 12.53 -19.74 0.25
CA VAL A 74 13.50 -18.65 0.15
C VAL A 74 12.79 -17.32 0.45
N HIS A 75 13.30 -16.57 1.43
CA HIS A 75 12.77 -15.25 1.80
C HIS A 75 13.73 -14.15 1.31
N ASP A 76 13.38 -13.51 0.19
CA ASP A 76 14.15 -12.41 -0.41
C ASP A 76 13.26 -11.19 -0.74
N PRO A 77 12.92 -10.35 0.26
CA PRO A 77 12.08 -9.17 0.06
C PRO A 77 12.65 -8.19 -0.95
N GLY A 78 11.89 -7.90 -2.00
CA GLY A 78 12.33 -7.01 -3.09
C GLY A 78 13.29 -7.67 -4.07
N LEU A 79 13.41 -9.01 -4.03
CA LEU A 79 14.19 -9.82 -4.96
C LEU A 79 15.64 -9.33 -5.02
N ARG A 80 16.27 -9.05 -3.87
CA ARG A 80 17.59 -8.43 -3.77
C ARG A 80 18.67 -9.30 -4.40
N ASN A 81 18.54 -10.62 -4.26
CA ASN A 81 19.47 -11.62 -4.74
C ASN A 81 18.77 -12.76 -5.51
N THR A 82 17.61 -12.47 -6.10
CA THR A 82 16.81 -13.46 -6.85
C THR A 82 16.79 -13.10 -8.33
N THR A 83 17.26 -14.03 -9.16
CA THR A 83 17.07 -13.99 -10.62
C THR A 83 15.72 -14.59 -10.97
N VAL A 84 14.83 -13.82 -11.60
CA VAL A 84 13.44 -14.23 -11.87
C VAL A 84 13.20 -14.75 -13.29
N VAL A 85 14.07 -14.40 -14.24
CA VAL A 85 13.97 -14.82 -15.63
C VAL A 85 15.38 -14.95 -16.21
N GLU A 86 15.56 -15.93 -17.08
CA GLU A 86 16.72 -15.99 -17.96
C GLU A 86 16.42 -15.18 -19.22
N THR A 87 17.31 -14.28 -19.60
CA THR A 87 17.11 -13.41 -20.76
C THR A 87 18.38 -13.23 -21.55
N ALA A 88 18.24 -13.13 -22.88
CA ALA A 88 19.35 -12.84 -23.78
C ALA A 88 19.26 -11.42 -24.38
N ILE A 89 18.43 -10.54 -23.81
CA ILE A 89 18.11 -9.21 -24.38
C ILE A 89 19.21 -8.19 -24.10
N SER A 90 19.60 -8.03 -22.83
CA SER A 90 20.61 -7.06 -22.41
C SER A 90 21.58 -7.66 -21.39
N PHE A 91 22.78 -7.10 -21.36
CA PHE A 91 23.82 -7.45 -20.40
C PHE A 91 24.58 -6.19 -20.00
N SER A 92 24.83 -6.00 -18.72
CA SER A 92 25.65 -4.92 -18.21
C SER A 92 26.74 -5.44 -17.28
N ASP A 93 27.95 -4.90 -17.46
CA ASP A 93 29.12 -5.15 -16.62
C ASP A 93 29.73 -3.79 -16.27
N HIS A 94 29.58 -3.41 -15.01
CA HIS A 94 29.99 -2.10 -14.52
C HIS A 94 31.50 -1.98 -14.34
N GLU A 95 32.18 -3.04 -13.92
CA GLU A 95 33.64 -3.05 -13.75
C GLU A 95 34.33 -2.78 -15.08
N ARG A 96 33.72 -3.25 -16.17
CA ARG A 96 34.21 -3.05 -17.54
C ARG A 96 33.50 -1.91 -18.28
N SER A 97 32.63 -1.16 -17.62
CA SER A 97 31.82 -0.08 -18.22
C SER A 97 31.09 -0.52 -19.51
N LEU A 98 30.60 -1.76 -19.53
CA LEU A 98 30.03 -2.40 -20.70
C LEU A 98 28.50 -2.48 -20.57
N LEU A 99 27.80 -2.03 -21.61
CA LEU A 99 26.35 -2.22 -21.77
C LEU A 99 26.11 -2.79 -23.17
N LEU A 100 25.52 -3.98 -23.23
CA LEU A 100 25.25 -4.71 -24.45
C LEU A 100 23.75 -4.92 -24.63
N PHE A 101 23.30 -4.74 -25.87
CA PHE A 101 21.97 -5.10 -26.32
C PHE A 101 22.09 -6.18 -27.39
N ARG A 102 21.63 -7.41 -27.10
CA ARG A 102 21.81 -8.59 -27.96
C ARG A 102 23.28 -8.77 -28.44
N GLY A 103 24.23 -8.41 -27.58
CA GLY A 103 25.68 -8.48 -27.86
C GLY A 103 26.28 -7.27 -28.59
N TYR A 104 25.48 -6.26 -28.95
CA TYR A 104 25.96 -5.02 -29.56
C TYR A 104 26.26 -3.96 -28.50
N SER A 105 27.40 -3.27 -28.64
CA SER A 105 27.76 -2.15 -27.76
C SER A 105 26.99 -0.87 -28.07
N LEU A 106 26.96 0.07 -27.12
CA LEU A 106 26.37 1.39 -27.32
C LEU A 106 26.96 2.14 -28.52
N GLU A 107 28.26 2.02 -28.74
CA GLU A 107 28.98 2.66 -29.84
C GLU A 107 28.50 2.15 -31.20
N GLN A 108 28.26 0.84 -31.31
CA GLN A 108 27.78 0.22 -32.54
C GLN A 108 26.36 0.65 -32.88
N LEU A 109 25.53 0.86 -31.85
CA LEU A 109 24.13 1.24 -31.98
C LEU A 109 23.92 2.76 -32.03
N TRP A 110 24.96 3.57 -31.81
CA TRP A 110 24.83 5.03 -31.64
C TRP A 110 24.11 5.76 -32.79
N GLN A 111 24.20 5.22 -34.00
CA GLN A 111 23.56 5.77 -35.21
C GLN A 111 22.27 5.04 -35.62
N SER A 112 21.77 4.13 -34.80
CA SER A 112 20.56 3.36 -35.05
C SER A 112 19.30 4.19 -34.79
N ASP A 113 18.28 3.97 -35.61
CA ASP A 113 16.93 4.53 -35.41
C ASP A 113 16.09 3.64 -34.46
N PHE A 114 14.90 4.10 -34.10
CA PHE A 114 13.99 3.34 -33.24
C PHE A 114 13.69 1.95 -33.82
N GLU A 115 13.39 1.90 -35.11
CA GLU A 115 13.09 0.66 -35.83
C GLU A 115 14.26 -0.32 -35.80
N ASP A 116 15.50 0.18 -35.86
CA ASP A 116 16.70 -0.66 -35.78
C ASP A 116 16.83 -1.34 -34.42
N VAL A 117 16.68 -0.55 -33.34
CA VAL A 117 16.84 -1.03 -31.96
C VAL A 117 15.64 -1.90 -31.55
N LEU A 118 14.41 -1.51 -31.89
CA LEU A 118 13.23 -2.33 -31.67
C LEU A 118 13.38 -3.67 -32.38
N HIS A 119 13.82 -3.67 -33.65
CA HIS A 119 14.01 -4.89 -34.40
C HIS A 119 15.05 -5.82 -33.74
N LEU A 120 16.18 -5.24 -33.34
CA LEU A 120 17.25 -5.95 -32.64
C LEU A 120 16.75 -6.58 -31.33
N LEU A 121 16.09 -5.81 -30.46
CA LEU A 121 15.71 -6.30 -29.14
C LEU A 121 14.61 -7.37 -29.22
N VAL A 122 13.54 -7.11 -29.99
CA VAL A 122 12.35 -7.97 -30.06
C VAL A 122 12.62 -9.23 -30.87
N TRP A 123 13.27 -9.14 -32.03
CA TRP A 123 13.48 -10.27 -32.93
C TRP A 123 14.91 -10.85 -32.88
N GLY A 124 15.83 -10.24 -32.13
CA GLY A 124 17.15 -10.78 -31.84
C GLY A 124 18.21 -10.56 -32.92
N SER A 125 17.88 -9.86 -34.01
CA SER A 125 18.81 -9.56 -35.11
C SER A 125 18.73 -8.09 -35.52
N TYR A 126 19.87 -7.49 -35.85
CA TYR A 126 19.89 -6.15 -36.43
C TYR A 126 19.22 -6.18 -37.83
N PRO A 127 18.30 -5.26 -38.17
CA PRO A 127 17.54 -5.37 -39.41
C PRO A 127 18.36 -5.03 -40.65
N THR A 128 17.99 -5.66 -41.76
CA THR A 128 18.33 -5.20 -43.10
C THR A 128 17.53 -3.94 -43.46
N VAL A 129 17.98 -3.18 -44.46
CA VAL A 129 17.26 -1.98 -44.94
C VAL A 129 15.79 -2.29 -45.31
N PRO A 130 15.47 -3.37 -46.05
CA PRO A 130 14.08 -3.73 -46.34
C PRO A 130 13.26 -4.07 -45.08
N GLN A 131 13.85 -4.80 -44.12
CA GLN A 131 13.17 -5.12 -42.85
C GLN A 131 12.87 -3.87 -42.04
N ARG A 132 13.80 -2.91 -41.98
CA ARG A 132 13.62 -1.63 -41.31
C ARG A 132 12.48 -0.81 -41.94
N ILE A 133 12.47 -0.70 -43.28
CA ILE A 133 11.42 0.02 -44.02
C ILE A 133 10.05 -0.64 -43.78
N ASN A 134 9.99 -1.97 -43.85
CA ASN A 134 8.76 -2.72 -43.60
C ASN A 134 8.26 -2.53 -42.15
N LEU A 135 9.16 -2.56 -41.17
CA LEU A 135 8.79 -2.32 -39.77
C LEU A 135 8.27 -0.89 -39.57
N SER A 136 8.94 0.11 -40.14
CA SER A 136 8.51 1.51 -40.10
C SER A 136 7.11 1.66 -40.70
N HIS A 137 6.86 1.05 -41.87
CA HIS A 137 5.54 1.03 -42.49
C HIS A 137 4.48 0.38 -41.60
N LYS A 138 4.74 -0.83 -41.07
CA LYS A 138 3.81 -1.53 -40.17
C LYS A 138 3.48 -0.71 -38.92
N LEU A 139 4.46 -0.04 -38.33
CA LEU A 139 4.25 0.85 -37.18
C LEU A 139 3.38 2.05 -37.57
N THR A 140 3.66 2.72 -38.69
CA THR A 140 2.83 3.85 -39.15
C THR A 140 1.40 3.44 -39.46
N GLU A 141 1.18 2.32 -40.15
CA GLU A 141 -0.17 1.82 -40.42
C GLU A 141 -0.91 1.46 -39.12
N ALA A 142 -0.22 0.87 -38.15
CA ALA A 142 -0.80 0.59 -36.83
C ALA A 142 -1.13 1.88 -36.05
N MET A 143 -0.37 2.96 -36.21
CA MET A 143 -0.70 4.26 -35.59
C MET A 143 -1.93 4.89 -36.25
N LEU A 144 -2.03 4.80 -37.58
CA LEU A 144 -3.19 5.29 -38.34
C LEU A 144 -4.46 4.49 -38.02
N ALA A 145 -4.32 3.24 -37.58
CA ALA A 145 -5.44 2.38 -37.20
C ALA A 145 -5.96 2.64 -35.77
N VAL A 146 -5.34 3.53 -34.98
CA VAL A 146 -5.83 3.87 -33.64
C VAL A 146 -7.16 4.63 -33.75
N PRO A 147 -8.26 4.15 -33.14
CA PRO A 147 -9.58 4.76 -33.32
C PRO A 147 -9.73 6.15 -32.69
N ASP A 148 -10.57 6.99 -33.29
CA ASP A 148 -10.87 8.34 -32.79
C ASP A 148 -11.51 8.35 -31.39
N ASP A 149 -12.12 7.23 -30.97
CA ASP A 149 -12.63 7.05 -29.59
C ASP A 149 -11.54 7.20 -28.53
N VAL A 150 -10.27 6.89 -28.86
CA VAL A 150 -9.13 7.07 -27.96
C VAL A 150 -8.90 8.55 -27.69
N GLN A 151 -8.91 9.38 -28.74
CA GLN A 151 -8.81 10.83 -28.62
C GLN A 151 -10.00 11.40 -27.83
N ARG A 152 -11.23 10.98 -28.15
CA ARG A 152 -12.44 11.41 -27.42
C ARG A 152 -12.35 11.07 -25.93
N THR A 153 -11.88 9.87 -25.60
CA THR A 153 -11.70 9.42 -24.22
C THR A 153 -10.69 10.31 -23.48
N ILE A 154 -9.50 10.54 -24.06
CA ILE A 154 -8.48 11.40 -23.44
C ILE A 154 -8.99 12.83 -23.26
N TRP A 155 -9.65 13.40 -24.28
CA TRP A 155 -10.11 14.79 -24.25
C TRP A 155 -11.36 15.04 -23.41
N SER A 156 -12.11 13.98 -23.06
CA SER A 156 -13.22 14.09 -22.09
C SER A 156 -12.75 14.28 -20.64
N LEU A 157 -11.48 13.97 -20.35
CA LEU A 157 -10.85 14.21 -19.06
C LEU A 157 -10.22 15.62 -19.02
N PRO A 158 -10.08 16.27 -17.84
CA PRO A 158 -9.48 17.59 -17.76
C PRO A 158 -8.02 17.60 -18.26
N GLY A 159 -7.67 18.54 -19.15
CA GLY A 159 -6.30 18.71 -19.65
C GLY A 159 -5.29 19.12 -18.57
N THR A 160 -5.75 19.62 -17.42
CA THR A 160 -4.93 19.89 -16.24
C THR A 160 -4.58 18.63 -15.43
N SER A 161 -5.12 17.47 -15.81
CA SER A 161 -4.83 16.20 -15.14
C SER A 161 -3.35 15.81 -15.29
N SER A 162 -2.86 15.05 -14.32
CA SER A 162 -1.55 14.37 -14.45
C SER A 162 -1.53 13.50 -15.72
N PRO A 163 -0.40 13.40 -16.43
CA PRO A 163 -0.32 12.57 -17.64
C PRO A 163 -0.64 11.09 -17.41
N LEU A 164 -0.38 10.56 -16.21
CA LEU A 164 -0.56 9.13 -15.91
C LEU A 164 -2.02 8.65 -16.14
N PRO A 165 -3.05 9.21 -15.47
CA PRO A 165 -4.44 8.86 -15.75
C PRO A 165 -4.86 8.99 -17.22
N LEU A 166 -4.37 10.03 -17.92
CA LEU A 166 -4.72 10.26 -19.32
C LEU A 166 -4.14 9.17 -20.24
N ILE A 167 -2.89 8.76 -20.00
CA ILE A 167 -2.25 7.68 -20.76
C ILE A 167 -2.94 6.34 -20.48
N VAL A 168 -3.25 6.06 -19.21
CA VAL A 168 -3.97 4.83 -18.83
C VAL A 168 -5.35 4.81 -19.49
N ALA A 169 -6.10 5.91 -19.46
CA ALA A 169 -7.39 6.01 -20.12
C ALA A 169 -7.28 5.80 -21.64
N GLY A 170 -6.28 6.40 -22.28
CA GLY A 170 -6.02 6.24 -23.71
C GLY A 170 -5.69 4.79 -24.10
N LEU A 171 -4.81 4.13 -23.35
CA LEU A 171 -4.45 2.73 -23.62
C LEU A 171 -5.61 1.76 -23.33
N SER A 172 -6.38 2.00 -22.27
CA SER A 172 -7.60 1.22 -22.00
C SER A 172 -8.63 1.40 -23.12
N ALA A 173 -8.77 2.61 -23.67
CA ALA A 173 -9.62 2.85 -24.83
C ALA A 173 -9.10 2.11 -26.07
N CYS A 174 -7.78 2.13 -26.33
CA CYS A 174 -7.17 1.36 -27.42
C CYS A 174 -7.49 -0.14 -27.29
N LEU A 175 -7.37 -0.70 -26.09
CA LEU A 175 -7.66 -2.11 -25.83
C LEU A 175 -9.16 -2.43 -25.95
N ALA A 176 -10.03 -1.55 -25.46
CA ALA A 176 -11.48 -1.70 -25.58
C ALA A 176 -11.94 -1.74 -27.05
N SER A 177 -11.25 -1.04 -27.94
CA SER A 177 -11.52 -1.10 -29.39
C SER A 177 -10.95 -2.34 -30.09
N HIS A 178 -10.11 -3.14 -29.41
CA HIS A 178 -9.48 -4.35 -29.95
C HIS A 178 -9.71 -5.54 -29.01
N PRO A 179 -10.97 -5.97 -28.80
CA PRO A 179 -11.26 -7.10 -27.91
C PRO A 179 -10.64 -8.41 -28.40
N ASP A 180 -10.30 -8.51 -29.69
CA ASP A 180 -9.53 -9.60 -30.30
C ASP A 180 -8.15 -9.76 -29.67
N MET A 181 -7.59 -8.73 -29.04
CA MET A 181 -6.30 -8.79 -28.37
C MET A 181 -6.36 -9.39 -26.96
N ILE A 182 -7.55 -9.57 -26.37
CA ILE A 182 -7.74 -10.01 -24.98
C ILE A 182 -7.84 -11.55 -24.93
N PRO A 183 -6.84 -12.27 -24.38
CA PRO A 183 -6.81 -13.74 -24.45
C PRO A 183 -7.98 -14.41 -23.74
N ALA A 184 -8.43 -13.86 -22.61
CA ALA A 184 -9.57 -14.39 -21.86
C ALA A 184 -10.90 -14.34 -22.64
N SER A 185 -11.04 -13.42 -23.59
CA SER A 185 -12.25 -13.21 -24.38
C SER A 185 -12.19 -13.85 -25.76
N HIS A 186 -11.00 -14.24 -26.24
CA HIS A 186 -10.79 -14.74 -27.60
C HIS A 186 -10.16 -16.13 -27.61
N ASP A 187 -8.87 -16.23 -27.29
CA ASP A 187 -8.17 -17.50 -27.07
C ASP A 187 -7.06 -17.32 -26.03
N ALA A 188 -7.17 -18.07 -24.92
CA ALA A 188 -6.27 -18.00 -23.78
C ALA A 188 -4.80 -18.27 -24.13
N ASN A 189 -4.51 -18.98 -25.22
CA ASN A 189 -3.16 -19.30 -25.66
C ASN A 189 -2.75 -18.55 -26.94
N MET A 190 -3.52 -17.56 -27.42
CA MET A 190 -3.29 -16.91 -28.72
C MET A 190 -1.87 -16.38 -28.94
N TYR A 191 -1.17 -15.95 -27.88
CA TYR A 191 0.21 -15.47 -27.96
C TYR A 191 1.25 -16.55 -27.63
N ARG A 192 0.86 -17.60 -26.90
CA ARG A 192 1.79 -18.61 -26.40
C ARG A 192 2.28 -19.46 -27.57
N ASN A 193 3.60 -19.47 -27.79
CA ASN A 193 4.22 -20.17 -28.93
C ASN A 193 3.63 -19.79 -30.31
N ASN A 194 3.04 -18.59 -30.43
CA ASN A 194 2.49 -18.08 -31.68
C ASN A 194 3.19 -16.76 -32.04
N PRO A 195 4.30 -16.82 -32.80
CA PRO A 195 5.08 -15.64 -33.14
C PRO A 195 4.30 -14.61 -33.96
N GLU A 196 3.36 -15.02 -34.82
CA GLU A 196 2.66 -14.10 -35.72
C GLU A 196 1.72 -13.16 -34.95
N ASP A 197 0.90 -13.69 -34.05
CA ASP A 197 -0.02 -12.89 -33.25
C ASP A 197 0.72 -12.10 -32.17
N THR A 198 1.80 -12.67 -31.61
CA THR A 198 2.70 -11.97 -30.68
C THR A 198 3.33 -10.75 -31.34
N ASP A 199 3.90 -10.90 -32.54
CA ASP A 199 4.56 -9.82 -33.27
C ASP A 199 3.56 -8.74 -33.69
N ARG A 200 2.35 -9.14 -34.11
CA ARG A 200 1.25 -8.23 -34.44
C ARG A 200 0.82 -7.40 -33.23
N ALA A 201 0.66 -8.04 -32.08
CA ALA A 201 0.26 -7.39 -30.84
C ALA A 201 1.33 -6.40 -30.33
N ILE A 202 2.61 -6.72 -30.50
CA ILE A 202 3.73 -5.81 -30.18
C ILE A 202 3.66 -4.54 -31.05
N ILE A 203 3.52 -4.70 -32.37
CA ILE A 203 3.45 -3.56 -33.29
C ILE A 203 2.25 -2.67 -32.95
N ARG A 204 1.07 -3.25 -32.71
CA ARG A 204 -0.13 -2.51 -32.28
C ARG A 204 0.10 -1.77 -30.95
N THR A 205 0.71 -2.41 -29.97
CA THR A 205 0.96 -1.83 -28.64
C THR A 205 1.93 -0.65 -28.72
N VAL A 206 3.03 -0.79 -29.46
CA VAL A 206 4.02 0.27 -29.66
C VAL A 206 3.40 1.47 -30.39
N ALA A 207 2.61 1.22 -31.44
CA ALA A 207 1.90 2.26 -32.17
C ALA A 207 0.83 2.97 -31.32
N ALA A 208 0.01 2.21 -30.59
CA ALA A 208 -1.00 2.73 -29.69
C ALA A 208 -0.39 3.65 -28.63
N TYR A 209 0.75 3.25 -28.05
CA TYR A 209 1.45 4.08 -27.08
C TYR A 209 1.93 5.41 -27.68
N ALA A 210 2.47 5.41 -28.90
CA ALA A 210 2.91 6.63 -29.57
C ALA A 210 1.76 7.63 -29.81
N VAL A 211 0.61 7.13 -30.26
CA VAL A 211 -0.58 7.96 -30.51
C VAL A 211 -1.13 8.51 -29.20
N VAL A 212 -1.30 7.66 -28.18
CA VAL A 212 -1.76 8.07 -26.85
C VAL A 212 -0.82 9.11 -26.24
N PHE A 213 0.50 8.91 -26.33
CA PHE A 213 1.49 9.87 -25.85
C PHE A 213 1.33 11.24 -26.53
N GLY A 214 1.19 11.26 -27.87
CA GLY A 214 0.98 12.49 -28.63
C GLY A 214 -0.31 13.21 -28.24
N LEU A 215 -1.42 12.47 -28.18
CA LEU A 215 -2.73 12.98 -27.76
C LEU A 215 -2.70 13.61 -26.36
N VAL A 216 -2.05 12.94 -25.41
CA VAL A 216 -1.90 13.45 -24.04
C VAL A 216 -1.05 14.71 -24.02
N ASN A 217 0.09 14.74 -24.71
CA ASN A 217 0.93 15.94 -24.74
C ASN A 217 0.19 17.13 -25.36
N CYS A 218 -0.54 16.90 -26.46
CA CYS A 218 -1.33 17.94 -27.11
C CYS A 218 -2.48 18.44 -26.22
N HIS A 219 -3.24 17.54 -25.60
CA HIS A 219 -4.37 17.90 -24.73
C HIS A 219 -3.94 18.78 -23.56
N ARG A 220 -2.85 18.40 -22.89
CA ARG A 220 -2.34 19.13 -21.73
C ARG A 220 -1.80 20.52 -22.07
N ASN A 221 -1.28 20.68 -23.29
CA ASN A 221 -0.69 21.93 -23.77
C ASN A 221 -1.63 22.76 -24.65
N GLY A 222 -2.89 22.33 -24.84
CA GLY A 222 -3.83 23.01 -25.73
C GLY A 222 -3.37 23.04 -27.19
N LEU A 223 -2.56 22.07 -27.61
CA LEU A 223 -2.05 21.98 -28.99
C LEU A 223 -2.99 21.16 -29.86
N ARG A 224 -3.00 21.45 -31.16
CA ARG A 224 -3.72 20.64 -32.15
C ARG A 224 -2.96 19.33 -32.40
N PHE A 225 -3.63 18.20 -32.25
CA PHE A 225 -3.08 16.89 -32.61
C PHE A 225 -2.91 16.78 -34.14
N THR A 226 -1.74 16.31 -34.58
CA THR A 226 -1.44 16.05 -35.99
C THR A 226 -1.26 14.54 -36.19
N PRO A 227 -2.07 13.88 -37.03
CA PRO A 227 -1.94 12.45 -37.29
C PRO A 227 -0.55 12.05 -37.82
N PRO A 228 -0.14 10.78 -37.63
CA PRO A 228 1.12 10.28 -38.19
C PRO A 228 1.04 10.27 -39.72
N SER A 229 2.19 10.29 -40.39
CA SER A 229 2.26 10.24 -41.85
C SER A 229 3.23 9.17 -42.33
N ARG A 230 2.89 8.54 -43.46
CA ARG A 230 3.79 7.64 -44.18
C ARG A 230 5.08 8.37 -44.59
N GLY A 231 6.20 7.64 -44.60
CA GLY A 231 7.50 8.17 -45.00
C GLY A 231 8.28 8.93 -43.91
N ARG A 232 7.77 8.97 -42.67
CA ARG A 232 8.49 9.43 -41.47
C ARG A 232 8.91 8.25 -40.62
N SER A 233 10.06 8.36 -39.96
CA SER A 233 10.45 7.40 -38.92
C SER A 233 9.48 7.43 -37.73
N TYR A 234 9.54 6.40 -36.88
CA TYR A 234 8.74 6.31 -35.67
C TYR A 234 8.87 7.56 -34.77
N TYR A 235 10.09 8.02 -34.50
CA TYR A 235 10.29 9.19 -33.63
C TYR A 235 9.93 10.52 -34.29
N GLU A 236 10.05 10.64 -35.62
CA GLU A 236 9.50 11.82 -36.31
C GLU A 236 7.98 11.88 -36.17
N ASN A 237 7.29 10.75 -36.34
CA ASN A 237 5.84 10.69 -36.11
C ASN A 237 5.49 10.98 -34.64
N LEU A 238 6.24 10.43 -33.68
CA LEU A 238 6.04 10.72 -32.26
C LEU A 238 6.19 12.22 -31.94
N PHE A 239 7.22 12.89 -32.48
CA PHE A 239 7.42 14.33 -32.28
C PHE A 239 6.29 15.16 -32.90
N VAL A 240 5.87 14.82 -34.12
CA VAL A 240 4.77 15.52 -34.80
C VAL A 240 3.45 15.34 -34.05
N MET A 241 3.12 14.10 -33.66
CA MET A 241 1.91 13.79 -32.91
C MET A 241 1.90 14.46 -31.53
N ALA A 242 3.06 14.66 -30.90
CA ALA A 242 3.19 15.36 -29.63
C ALA A 242 3.24 16.89 -29.78
N GLY A 243 3.22 17.44 -30.99
CA GLY A 243 3.34 18.88 -31.23
C GLY A 243 4.75 19.45 -30.97
N LEU A 244 5.78 18.61 -30.93
CA LEU A 244 7.19 19.01 -30.77
C LEU A 244 7.81 19.37 -32.13
N VAL A 245 7.20 20.36 -32.78
CA VAL A 245 7.58 20.82 -34.11
C VAL A 245 7.78 22.33 -34.13
N ASP A 246 8.61 22.80 -35.05
CA ASP A 246 8.69 24.22 -35.35
C ASP A 246 7.37 24.70 -35.97
N SER A 247 6.82 25.80 -35.44
CA SER A 247 5.49 26.30 -35.81
C SER A 247 5.40 26.78 -37.27
N ARG A 248 6.53 27.12 -37.90
CA ARG A 248 6.57 27.60 -39.29
C ARG A 248 6.70 26.46 -40.29
N THR A 249 7.52 25.46 -39.97
CA THR A 249 7.85 24.36 -40.88
C THR A 249 7.04 23.10 -40.64
N GLY A 250 6.41 22.97 -39.46
CA GLY A 250 5.68 21.76 -39.04
C GLY A 250 6.59 20.54 -38.89
N ARG A 251 7.92 20.74 -38.79
CA ARG A 251 8.91 19.68 -38.71
C ARG A 251 9.59 19.68 -37.33
N PRO A 252 9.96 18.48 -36.81
CA PRO A 252 10.79 18.39 -35.61
C PRO A 252 12.14 19.09 -35.81
N ASP A 253 12.66 19.70 -34.74
CA ASP A 253 14.04 20.17 -34.70
C ASP A 253 15.00 18.98 -34.85
N ARG A 254 15.93 19.08 -35.82
CA ARG A 254 16.84 17.99 -36.17
C ARG A 254 17.79 17.62 -35.04
N VAL A 255 18.28 18.59 -34.27
CA VAL A 255 19.19 18.37 -33.15
C VAL A 255 18.45 17.69 -32.01
N LYS A 256 17.26 18.21 -31.65
CA LYS A 256 16.42 17.63 -30.58
C LYS A 256 15.99 16.19 -30.90
N LEU A 257 15.56 15.94 -32.14
CA LEU A 257 15.19 14.61 -32.61
C LEU A 257 16.38 13.64 -32.55
N SER A 258 17.55 14.06 -33.04
CA SER A 258 18.79 13.27 -32.98
C SER A 258 19.22 12.96 -31.54
N CYS A 259 19.06 13.92 -30.63
CA CYS A 259 19.35 13.73 -29.21
C CYS A 259 18.38 12.75 -28.54
N PHE A 260 17.08 12.85 -28.84
CA PHE A 260 16.08 11.90 -28.34
C PHE A 260 16.34 10.47 -28.81
N ARG A 261 16.69 10.31 -30.09
CA ARG A 261 17.09 9.03 -30.68
C ARG A 261 18.33 8.44 -30.02
N ARG A 262 19.39 9.24 -29.83
CA ARG A 262 20.61 8.75 -29.18
C ARG A 262 20.38 8.36 -27.72
N PHE A 263 19.60 9.16 -26.99
CA PHE A 263 19.25 8.84 -25.60
C PHE A 263 18.39 7.57 -25.51
N SER A 264 17.54 7.31 -26.51
CA SER A 264 16.70 6.11 -26.49
C SER A 264 17.48 4.82 -26.54
N ILE A 265 18.68 4.79 -27.14
CA ILE A 265 19.56 3.62 -27.12
C ILE A 265 19.95 3.29 -25.66
N LEU A 266 20.32 4.32 -24.89
CA LEU A 266 20.71 4.20 -23.48
C LEU A 266 19.55 3.78 -22.57
N ASN A 267 18.32 4.07 -22.99
CA ASN A 267 17.11 3.84 -22.23
C ASN A 267 16.22 2.72 -22.84
N SER A 268 16.69 2.04 -23.87
CA SER A 268 15.91 1.07 -24.66
C SER A 268 15.50 -0.14 -23.84
N ASP A 269 16.45 -0.64 -23.04
CA ASP A 269 16.24 -1.68 -22.04
C ASP A 269 17.21 -1.50 -20.85
N HIS A 270 16.86 -2.07 -19.70
CA HIS A 270 17.74 -2.12 -18.54
C HIS A 270 17.50 -3.41 -17.72
N GLY A 271 17.37 -4.52 -18.42
CA GLY A 271 17.12 -5.85 -17.86
C GLY A 271 15.85 -5.88 -17.01
N MET A 272 15.94 -6.53 -15.85
CA MET A 272 14.83 -6.70 -14.91
C MET A 272 14.54 -5.45 -14.05
N ALA A 273 14.56 -4.27 -14.67
CA ALA A 273 14.03 -3.05 -14.07
C ALA A 273 12.54 -3.23 -13.68
N LEU A 274 12.05 -2.43 -12.74
CA LEU A 274 10.70 -2.57 -12.20
C LEU A 274 9.61 -2.58 -13.28
N THR A 275 9.76 -1.75 -14.32
CA THR A 275 8.84 -1.71 -15.47
C THR A 275 8.73 -3.04 -16.20
N VAL A 276 9.86 -3.66 -16.52
CA VAL A 276 9.91 -4.98 -17.18
C VAL A 276 9.38 -6.06 -16.22
N PHE A 277 9.82 -6.04 -14.96
CA PHE A 277 9.35 -7.01 -13.95
C PHE A 277 7.83 -6.96 -13.74
N SER A 278 7.26 -5.77 -13.61
CA SER A 278 5.82 -5.58 -13.47
C SER A 278 5.05 -6.02 -14.71
N ALA A 279 5.55 -5.72 -15.92
CA ALA A 279 4.97 -6.24 -17.15
C ALA A 279 5.00 -7.77 -17.20
N LEU A 280 6.13 -8.38 -16.83
CA LEU A 280 6.27 -9.84 -16.85
C LEU A 280 5.40 -10.52 -15.78
N ALA A 281 5.28 -9.93 -14.59
CA ALA A 281 4.38 -10.42 -13.56
C ALA A 281 2.92 -10.46 -14.05
N THR A 282 2.44 -9.40 -14.70
CA THR A 282 1.11 -9.40 -15.34
C THR A 282 1.03 -10.39 -16.50
N SER A 283 2.09 -10.51 -17.30
CA SER A 283 2.12 -11.45 -18.42
C SER A 283 2.07 -12.92 -17.99
N SER A 284 2.37 -13.24 -16.72
CA SER A 284 2.34 -14.61 -16.21
C SER A 284 0.95 -15.25 -16.24
N SER A 285 -0.12 -14.44 -16.27
CA SER A 285 -1.50 -14.88 -16.55
C SER A 285 -1.86 -14.87 -18.04
N LEU A 286 -0.87 -14.87 -18.93
CA LEU A 286 -1.02 -14.78 -20.39
C LEU A 286 -1.68 -13.49 -20.87
N THR A 287 -1.54 -12.41 -20.12
CA THR A 287 -2.20 -11.13 -20.39
C THR A 287 -1.62 -10.42 -21.63
N ASP A 288 -2.49 -9.69 -22.34
CA ASP A 288 -2.16 -8.93 -23.55
C ASP A 288 -1.09 -7.83 -23.29
N PRO A 289 -0.34 -7.43 -24.32
CA PRO A 289 0.77 -6.50 -24.14
C PRO A 289 0.34 -5.07 -23.78
N ILE A 290 -0.89 -4.62 -24.09
CA ILE A 290 -1.38 -3.30 -23.71
C ILE A 290 -1.66 -3.26 -22.20
N SER A 291 -2.33 -4.28 -21.66
CA SER A 291 -2.55 -4.43 -20.21
C SER A 291 -1.22 -4.59 -19.44
N CYS A 292 -0.26 -5.33 -20.00
CA CYS A 292 1.09 -5.42 -19.44
C CYS A 292 1.78 -4.05 -19.44
N LEU A 293 1.64 -3.27 -20.50
CA LEU A 293 2.17 -1.91 -20.60
C LEU A 293 1.51 -0.94 -19.60
N ILE A 294 0.19 -1.03 -19.39
CA ILE A 294 -0.52 -0.25 -18.35
C ILE A 294 0.07 -0.54 -16.96
N THR A 295 0.34 -1.81 -16.65
CA THR A 295 1.01 -2.18 -15.39
C THR A 295 2.41 -1.58 -15.31
N ALA A 296 3.19 -1.67 -16.40
CA ALA A 296 4.52 -1.07 -16.48
C ALA A 296 4.48 0.46 -16.27
N ILE A 297 3.53 1.16 -16.88
CA ILE A 297 3.30 2.61 -16.72
C ILE A 297 3.03 2.97 -15.26
N GLY A 298 2.13 2.23 -14.62
CA GLY A 298 1.81 2.45 -13.19
C GLY A 298 3.05 2.27 -12.31
N SER A 299 3.88 1.28 -12.60
CA SER A 299 5.14 1.04 -11.87
C SER A 299 6.22 2.11 -12.17
N ALA A 300 6.24 2.65 -13.39
CA ALA A 300 7.19 3.66 -13.83
C ALA A 300 7.01 4.99 -13.08
N TRP A 301 5.76 5.40 -12.86
CA TRP A 301 5.42 6.67 -12.20
C TRP A 301 5.75 6.72 -10.70
N GLY A 302 6.20 5.61 -10.11
CA GLY A 302 6.68 5.59 -8.73
C GLY A 302 7.89 6.52 -8.51
N PRO A 303 7.96 7.25 -7.38
CA PRO A 303 9.02 8.23 -7.11
C PRO A 303 10.41 7.61 -6.92
N LEU A 304 10.50 6.28 -6.80
CA LEU A 304 11.75 5.52 -6.73
C LEU A 304 12.15 4.91 -8.08
N HIS A 305 11.43 5.24 -9.16
CA HIS A 305 11.75 4.81 -10.52
C HIS A 305 11.74 6.00 -11.50
N PHE A 306 10.86 6.08 -12.52
CA PHE A 306 10.87 7.22 -13.44
C PHE A 306 10.31 8.49 -12.80
N GLY A 307 9.36 8.38 -11.86
CA GLY A 307 8.87 9.53 -11.08
C GLY A 307 9.97 10.21 -10.24
N ALA A 308 11.13 9.58 -10.09
CA ALA A 308 12.28 10.16 -9.43
C ALA A 308 12.82 11.39 -10.19
N THR A 309 12.63 11.52 -11.52
CA THR A 309 13.05 12.70 -12.28
C THR A 309 12.25 13.96 -11.92
N GLU A 310 10.98 13.81 -11.57
CA GLU A 310 10.15 14.91 -11.07
C GLU A 310 10.60 15.33 -9.66
N SER A 311 10.84 14.32 -8.80
CA SER A 311 11.36 14.51 -7.45
C SER A 311 12.72 15.22 -7.46
N ALA A 312 13.60 14.86 -8.41
CA ALA A 312 14.91 15.46 -8.63
C ALA A 312 14.82 16.95 -8.90
N LYS A 313 13.99 17.34 -9.88
CA LYS A 313 13.80 18.75 -10.23
C LYS A 313 13.20 19.55 -9.10
N ARG A 314 12.26 18.96 -8.35
CA ARG A 314 11.70 19.60 -7.17
C ARG A 314 12.79 19.83 -6.12
N THR A 315 13.63 18.83 -5.86
CA THR A 315 14.78 18.97 -4.95
C THR A 315 15.76 20.05 -5.43
N LEU A 316 16.11 20.09 -6.73
CA LEU A 316 16.98 21.13 -7.28
C LEU A 316 16.37 22.53 -7.12
N ARG A 317 15.06 22.68 -7.32
CA ARG A 317 14.33 23.94 -7.08
C ARG A 317 14.30 24.33 -5.60
N ASP A 318 14.11 23.36 -4.71
CA ASP A 318 14.07 23.57 -3.26
C ASP A 318 15.44 23.98 -2.71
N ILE A 319 16.53 23.47 -3.28
CA ILE A 319 17.90 23.93 -2.98
C ILE A 319 18.07 25.38 -3.42
N GLY A 320 17.54 25.75 -4.59
CA GLY A 320 17.60 27.11 -5.11
C GLY A 320 19.00 27.47 -5.61
N GLU A 321 19.79 28.13 -4.76
CA GLU A 321 21.11 28.67 -5.12
C GLU A 321 22.27 27.79 -4.63
N ALA A 322 23.45 27.98 -5.22
CA ALA A 322 24.63 27.14 -4.99
C ALA A 322 25.13 27.18 -3.52
N GLU A 323 24.87 28.27 -2.81
CA GLU A 323 25.24 28.49 -1.41
C GLU A 323 24.52 27.54 -0.45
N ASN A 324 23.37 26.99 -0.85
CA ASN A 324 22.58 26.07 -0.03
C ASN A 324 23.03 24.61 -0.13
N ILE A 325 23.94 24.29 -1.07
CA ILE A 325 24.44 22.93 -1.29
C ILE A 325 25.10 22.33 -0.03
N PRO A 326 25.95 23.04 0.74
CA PRO A 326 26.55 22.47 1.95
C PRO A 326 25.51 22.01 2.98
N GLY A 327 24.44 22.79 3.17
CA GLY A 327 23.33 22.42 4.06
C GLY A 327 22.55 21.21 3.56
N TYR A 328 22.31 21.13 2.24
CA TYR A 328 21.71 19.96 1.61
C TYR A 328 22.56 18.70 1.81
N ILE A 329 23.86 18.78 1.53
CA ILE A 329 24.79 17.66 1.72
C ILE A 329 24.89 17.25 3.20
N HIS A 330 24.85 18.20 4.14
CA HIS A 330 24.78 17.89 5.57
C HIS A 330 23.53 17.04 5.89
N ASN A 331 22.36 17.43 5.40
CA ASN A 331 21.12 16.66 5.59
C ASN A 331 21.18 15.26 4.95
N VAL A 332 21.89 15.10 3.82
CA VAL A 332 22.15 13.78 3.22
C VAL A 332 22.96 12.91 4.15
N LYS A 333 24.04 13.44 4.73
CA LYS A 333 24.93 12.70 5.64
C LYS A 333 24.22 12.28 6.93
N GLN A 334 23.27 13.07 7.40
CA GLN A 334 22.41 12.73 8.56
C GLN A 334 21.32 11.71 8.22
N GLY A 335 21.17 11.31 6.95
CA GLY A 335 20.16 10.35 6.52
C GLY A 335 18.73 10.92 6.45
N HIS A 336 18.57 12.24 6.54
CA HIS A 336 17.27 12.90 6.43
C HIS A 336 16.75 12.89 4.98
N VAL A 337 17.67 13.02 4.01
CA VAL A 337 17.36 13.04 2.57
C VAL A 337 18.37 12.20 1.80
N LYS A 338 18.04 11.79 0.57
CA LYS A 338 18.96 11.11 -0.35
C LYS A 338 19.24 12.00 -1.55
N VAL A 339 20.45 11.89 -2.10
CA VAL A 339 20.78 12.55 -3.37
C VAL A 339 20.17 11.74 -4.50
N PHE A 340 19.27 12.38 -5.26
CA PHE A 340 18.71 11.77 -6.46
C PHE A 340 19.82 11.48 -7.46
N GLY A 341 19.72 10.38 -8.19
CA GLY A 341 20.68 10.04 -9.25
C GLY A 341 22.09 9.67 -8.74
N TYR A 342 22.22 9.36 -7.44
CA TYR A 342 23.47 8.93 -6.81
C TYR A 342 23.36 7.50 -6.26
N GLY A 343 24.37 6.70 -6.55
CA GLY A 343 24.39 5.27 -6.29
C GLY A 343 23.52 4.49 -7.27
N HIS A 344 23.84 3.21 -7.45
CA HIS A 344 23.07 2.32 -8.29
C HIS A 344 23.09 0.89 -7.72
N ARG A 345 22.02 0.12 -7.95
CA ARG A 345 21.91 -1.25 -7.44
C ARG A 345 22.92 -2.20 -8.12
N SER A 346 23.19 -1.97 -9.40
CA SER A 346 24.05 -2.81 -10.24
C SER A 346 25.40 -2.18 -10.62
N TYR A 347 25.57 -0.86 -10.43
CA TYR A 347 26.82 -0.16 -10.77
C TYR A 347 27.48 0.27 -9.46
N LYS A 348 28.66 -0.28 -9.16
CA LYS A 348 29.53 0.16 -8.06
C LYS A 348 30.56 1.20 -8.47
N GLY A 349 30.70 1.46 -9.77
CA GLY A 349 31.52 2.54 -10.34
C GLY A 349 30.67 3.57 -11.10
N ILE A 350 31.32 4.37 -11.94
CA ILE A 350 30.64 5.33 -12.82
C ILE A 350 29.71 4.56 -13.77
N ASP A 351 28.45 4.98 -13.84
CA ASP A 351 27.46 4.40 -14.75
C ASP A 351 27.91 4.64 -16.21
N PRO A 352 28.00 3.59 -17.05
CA PRO A 352 28.49 3.70 -18.44
C PRO A 352 27.61 4.60 -19.32
N ARG A 353 26.39 4.93 -18.88
CA ARG A 353 25.48 5.84 -19.58
C ARG A 353 25.80 7.32 -19.32
N VAL A 354 26.54 7.66 -18.26
CA VAL A 354 26.79 9.06 -17.90
C VAL A 354 27.61 9.81 -18.95
N PRO A 355 28.76 9.30 -19.45
CA PRO A 355 29.50 9.97 -20.51
C PRO A 355 28.70 10.26 -21.79
N PRO A 356 27.95 9.31 -22.38
CA PRO A 356 27.15 9.60 -23.58
C PRO A 356 25.99 10.57 -23.29
N ILE A 357 25.37 10.54 -22.10
CA ILE A 357 24.35 11.52 -21.70
C ILE A 357 24.92 12.94 -21.70
N ARG A 358 26.12 13.13 -21.14
CA ARG A 358 26.80 14.43 -21.17
C ARG A 358 27.10 14.91 -22.58
N SER A 359 27.49 14.00 -23.47
CA SER A 359 27.68 14.34 -24.89
C SER A 359 26.38 14.86 -25.52
N ILE A 360 25.24 14.22 -25.23
CA ILE A 360 23.93 14.66 -25.73
C ILE A 360 23.56 16.04 -25.18
N LEU A 361 23.80 16.29 -23.89
CA LEU A 361 23.49 17.58 -23.25
C LEU A 361 24.34 18.74 -23.79
N LYS A 362 25.57 18.47 -24.25
CA LYS A 362 26.39 19.47 -24.95
C LYS A 362 25.77 19.89 -26.28
N ASP A 363 25.25 18.93 -27.04
CA ASP A 363 24.60 19.20 -28.34
C ASP A 363 23.29 20.00 -28.19
N LEU A 364 22.63 19.90 -27.03
CA LEU A 364 21.38 20.62 -26.72
C LEU A 364 21.60 22.01 -26.12
N ASP A 365 22.86 22.43 -25.92
CA ASP A 365 23.27 23.69 -25.29
C ASP A 365 22.52 24.04 -23.98
N MET A 366 22.90 23.35 -22.90
CA MET A 366 22.37 23.59 -21.56
C MET A 366 23.08 24.71 -20.78
N SER A 367 23.91 25.53 -21.45
CA SER A 367 24.78 26.51 -20.79
C SER A 367 24.02 27.63 -20.07
N ALA A 368 22.77 27.90 -20.44
CA ALA A 368 21.92 28.89 -19.79
C ALA A 368 21.06 28.33 -18.63
N ASP A 369 20.92 27.00 -18.51
CA ASP A 369 20.01 26.39 -17.52
C ASP A 369 20.63 26.43 -16.10
N LYS A 370 19.97 27.16 -15.20
CA LYS A 370 20.40 27.33 -13.81
C LYS A 370 20.37 26.02 -13.01
N LEU A 371 19.35 25.18 -13.22
CA LEU A 371 19.21 23.91 -12.51
C LEU A 371 20.26 22.91 -12.98
N PHE A 372 20.63 22.94 -14.25
CA PHE A 372 21.73 22.14 -14.79
C PHE A 372 23.07 22.52 -14.14
N LYS A 373 23.39 23.82 -14.06
CA LYS A 373 24.59 24.31 -13.37
C LYS A 373 24.61 23.93 -11.89
N LEU A 374 23.45 24.00 -11.22
CA LEU A 374 23.31 23.57 -9.83
C LEU A 374 23.60 22.07 -9.68
N ALA A 375 23.07 21.24 -10.59
CA ALA A 375 23.34 19.81 -10.60
C ALA A 375 24.83 19.49 -10.81
N GLU A 376 25.52 20.18 -11.72
CA GLU A 376 26.98 20.07 -11.88
C GLU A 376 27.75 20.47 -10.62
N ARG A 377 27.28 21.50 -9.90
CA ARG A 377 27.91 21.93 -8.65
C ARG A 377 27.71 20.92 -7.52
N ILE A 378 26.52 20.34 -7.40
CA ILE A 378 26.22 19.24 -6.48
C ILE A 378 27.14 18.07 -6.78
N GLU A 379 27.30 17.70 -8.05
CA GLU A 379 28.15 16.58 -8.44
C GLU A 379 29.62 16.79 -8.10
N ARG A 380 30.16 17.98 -8.39
CA ARG A 380 31.53 18.36 -7.97
C ARG A 380 31.68 18.31 -6.45
N THR A 381 30.65 18.67 -5.69
CA THR A 381 30.70 18.64 -4.23
C THR A 381 30.70 17.21 -3.71
N CYS A 382 29.76 16.37 -4.17
CA CYS A 382 29.67 14.96 -3.79
C CYS A 382 30.94 14.18 -4.16
N SER A 383 31.49 14.40 -5.36
CA SER A 383 32.66 13.65 -5.84
C SER A 383 33.95 13.95 -5.06
N ASN A 384 34.01 15.10 -4.37
CA ASN A 384 35.16 15.49 -3.54
C ASN A 384 34.92 15.25 -2.04
N ASP A 385 33.80 14.65 -1.66
CA ASP A 385 33.41 14.46 -0.26
C ASP A 385 33.57 12.99 0.17
N ALA A 386 34.36 12.79 1.24
CA ALA A 386 34.69 11.47 1.78
C ALA A 386 33.47 10.58 2.04
N TYR A 387 32.33 11.18 2.44
CA TYR A 387 31.11 10.41 2.69
C TYR A 387 30.65 9.60 1.46
N PHE A 388 30.75 10.19 0.26
CA PHE A 388 30.29 9.58 -0.98
C PHE A 388 31.35 8.67 -1.60
N THR A 389 32.61 9.06 -1.56
CA THR A 389 33.72 8.27 -2.14
C THR A 389 33.95 6.98 -1.35
N GLU A 390 33.97 7.03 -0.01
CA GLU A 390 34.12 5.83 0.84
C GLU A 390 32.95 4.85 0.74
N ARG A 391 31.76 5.33 0.32
CA ARG A 391 30.55 4.51 0.14
C ARG A 391 30.29 4.11 -1.30
N GLU A 392 31.21 4.41 -2.21
CA GLU A 392 31.10 4.12 -3.64
C GLU A 392 29.80 4.67 -4.26
N LEU A 393 29.41 5.88 -3.83
CA LEU A 393 28.18 6.54 -4.31
C LEU A 393 28.51 7.46 -5.49
N TYR A 394 28.46 6.91 -6.70
CA TYR A 394 28.71 7.62 -7.95
C TYR A 394 27.42 8.14 -8.59
N VAL A 395 27.57 9.15 -9.45
CA VAL A 395 26.48 9.65 -10.29
C VAL A 395 26.01 8.55 -11.26
N ASN A 396 24.71 8.41 -11.41
CA ASN A 396 24.08 7.49 -12.36
C ASN A 396 23.44 8.24 -13.54
N GLY A 397 23.03 7.51 -14.57
CA GLY A 397 22.45 8.11 -15.78
C GLY A 397 21.19 8.94 -15.54
N ASP A 398 20.41 8.64 -14.49
CA ASP A 398 19.15 9.34 -14.20
C ASP A 398 19.38 10.76 -13.68
N PHE A 399 20.53 11.02 -13.04
CA PHE A 399 20.91 12.36 -12.55
C PHE A 399 20.90 13.41 -13.66
N TYR A 400 21.44 13.06 -14.83
CA TYR A 400 21.53 13.96 -15.97
C TYR A 400 20.45 13.69 -17.04
N GLY A 401 19.95 12.46 -17.13
CA GLY A 401 19.03 12.05 -18.20
C GLY A 401 17.76 12.90 -18.26
N HIS A 402 17.25 13.37 -17.13
CA HIS A 402 16.04 14.20 -17.12
C HIS A 402 16.21 15.57 -17.78
N PHE A 403 17.44 16.10 -17.85
CA PHE A 403 17.72 17.38 -18.50
C PHE A 403 17.62 17.30 -20.02
N ILE A 404 17.86 16.12 -20.59
CA ILE A 404 17.71 15.89 -22.04
C ILE A 404 16.26 16.13 -22.45
N PHE A 405 15.30 15.60 -21.69
CA PHE A 405 13.88 15.77 -22.00
C PHE A 405 13.43 17.23 -21.87
N THR A 406 13.90 17.97 -20.85
CA THR A 406 13.56 19.41 -20.75
C THR A 406 14.14 20.24 -21.86
N ALA A 407 15.38 19.96 -22.25
CA ALA A 407 16.04 20.67 -23.34
C ALA A 407 15.32 20.45 -24.68
N ILE A 408 14.79 19.24 -24.89
CA ILE A 408 13.94 18.92 -26.03
C ILE A 408 12.63 19.73 -26.00
N GLY A 409 12.09 19.98 -24.81
CA GLY A 409 10.87 20.77 -24.59
C GLY A 409 9.74 20.00 -23.93
N PHE A 410 10.01 18.86 -23.30
CA PHE A 410 9.02 18.15 -22.51
C PHE A 410 8.82 18.81 -21.15
N ASP A 411 7.56 18.97 -20.76
CA ASP A 411 7.21 19.36 -19.39
C ASP A 411 7.69 18.31 -18.38
N PRO A 412 8.15 18.72 -17.18
CA PRO A 412 8.62 17.78 -16.16
C PRO A 412 7.66 16.62 -15.86
N GLU A 413 6.36 16.90 -15.85
CA GLU A 413 5.34 15.91 -15.49
C GLU A 413 5.13 14.81 -16.53
N ILE A 414 5.44 15.05 -17.81
CA ILE A 414 5.29 14.05 -18.89
C ILE A 414 6.57 13.25 -19.15
N ILE A 415 7.69 13.62 -18.52
CA ILE A 415 8.98 12.94 -18.69
C ILE A 415 8.90 11.43 -18.42
N PRO A 416 8.22 10.94 -17.37
CA PRO A 416 8.10 9.49 -17.16
C PRO A 416 7.48 8.76 -18.36
N ALA A 417 6.53 9.38 -19.06
CA ALA A 417 5.98 8.82 -20.30
C ALA A 417 6.94 8.94 -21.47
N ALA A 418 7.65 10.05 -21.62
CA ALA A 418 8.66 10.18 -22.67
C ALA A 418 9.81 9.15 -22.51
N MET A 419 10.21 8.85 -21.28
CA MET A 419 11.14 7.77 -20.96
C MET A 419 10.55 6.40 -21.32
N LEU A 420 9.26 6.18 -21.07
CA LEU A 420 8.61 4.92 -21.40
C LEU A 420 8.43 4.72 -22.91
N ALA A 421 8.26 5.81 -23.69
CA ALA A 421 8.27 5.76 -25.16
C ALA A 421 9.55 5.16 -25.75
N GLN A 422 10.64 5.17 -24.97
CA GLN A 422 11.91 4.55 -25.30
C GLN A 422 12.01 3.15 -24.67
N ARG A 423 11.64 3.01 -23.38
CA ARG A 423 11.70 1.74 -22.65
C ARG A 423 10.74 0.66 -23.17
N ILE A 424 9.71 1.06 -23.92
CA ILE A 424 8.75 0.13 -24.53
C ILE A 424 9.44 -0.93 -25.40
N MET A 425 10.60 -0.62 -26.01
CA MET A 425 11.37 -1.59 -26.80
C MET A 425 11.79 -2.81 -25.95
N GLY A 426 12.39 -2.57 -24.79
CA GLY A 426 12.78 -3.61 -23.83
C GLY A 426 11.58 -4.35 -23.25
N ILE A 427 10.52 -3.63 -22.86
CA ILE A 427 9.29 -4.24 -22.30
C ILE A 427 8.67 -5.23 -23.30
N MET A 428 8.54 -4.83 -24.58
CA MET A 428 8.00 -5.69 -25.63
C MET A 428 8.93 -6.86 -25.97
N ALA A 429 10.25 -6.64 -25.95
CA ALA A 429 11.22 -7.72 -26.15
C ALA A 429 11.12 -8.79 -25.06
N HIS A 430 11.05 -8.38 -23.80
CA HIS A 430 10.89 -9.29 -22.67
C HIS A 430 9.53 -9.99 -22.67
N TRP A 431 8.44 -9.28 -22.98
CA TRP A 431 7.12 -9.88 -23.12
C TRP A 431 7.09 -10.95 -24.23
N ARG A 432 7.71 -10.66 -25.39
CA ARG A 432 7.85 -11.62 -26.49
C ARG A 432 8.67 -12.84 -26.07
N GLU A 433 9.82 -12.63 -25.44
CA GLU A 433 10.68 -13.71 -24.93
C GLU A 433 9.87 -14.60 -23.99
N TYR A 434 9.10 -14.02 -23.07
CA TYR A 434 8.24 -14.74 -22.13
C TYR A 434 7.13 -15.56 -22.81
N MET A 435 6.43 -15.01 -23.80
CA MET A 435 5.37 -15.74 -24.54
C MET A 435 5.90 -16.86 -25.44
N GLN A 436 7.18 -16.75 -25.85
CA GLN A 436 7.88 -17.73 -26.67
C GLN A 436 8.67 -18.75 -25.85
N LEU A 437 8.81 -18.54 -24.54
CA LEU A 437 9.29 -19.60 -23.67
C LEU A 437 8.33 -20.77 -23.80
N LYS A 438 8.82 -21.85 -24.40
CA LYS A 438 8.26 -23.15 -24.11
C LYS A 438 8.41 -23.30 -22.61
N ILE A 439 7.30 -23.18 -21.87
CA ILE A 439 7.21 -23.88 -20.59
C ILE A 439 7.61 -25.30 -20.98
N MET A 440 8.77 -25.75 -20.50
CA MET A 440 9.11 -27.16 -20.56
C MET A 440 7.91 -27.84 -19.94
N SER A 441 7.03 -28.41 -20.78
CA SER A 441 5.97 -29.23 -20.27
C SER A 441 6.70 -30.34 -19.52
N ASN A 442 6.24 -30.64 -18.31
CA ASN A 442 6.80 -31.71 -17.49
C ASN A 442 6.94 -33.04 -18.28
N ASN A 443 6.24 -33.19 -19.41
CA ASN A 443 6.28 -34.34 -20.32
C ASN A 443 7.61 -34.62 -21.04
N GLN A 444 8.62 -33.73 -21.05
CA GLN A 444 9.98 -34.11 -21.53
C GLN A 444 10.97 -34.43 -20.41
N GLN A 445 10.55 -34.31 -19.15
CA GLN A 445 11.23 -34.92 -18.01
C GLN A 445 10.54 -36.22 -17.58
N ASP A 446 9.24 -36.37 -17.86
CA ASP A 446 8.41 -37.50 -17.43
C ASP A 446 8.32 -38.68 -18.42
N GLN A 447 8.87 -38.59 -19.64
CA GLN A 447 8.97 -39.76 -20.53
C GLN A 447 10.00 -40.80 -20.07
N ALA A 448 10.81 -40.49 -19.05
CA ALA A 448 11.66 -41.48 -18.39
C ALA A 448 10.95 -42.26 -17.26
N THR A 449 9.71 -41.90 -16.89
CA THR A 449 9.01 -42.59 -15.78
C THR A 449 7.48 -42.56 -15.96
N LEU A 450 7.01 -42.88 -17.16
CA LEU A 450 5.60 -43.19 -17.40
C LEU A 450 5.14 -44.33 -16.47
N VAL A 451 3.85 -44.29 -16.10
CA VAL A 451 3.04 -45.41 -15.56
C VAL A 451 3.04 -45.62 -14.04
N ALA A 452 2.26 -44.79 -13.32
CA ALA A 452 1.35 -45.19 -12.22
C ALA A 452 0.63 -43.94 -11.64
N ALA A 453 -0.48 -43.45 -12.21
CA ALA A 453 -1.87 -43.88 -11.95
C ALA A 453 -2.25 -43.76 -10.44
N ASN A 454 -3.23 -43.00 -9.93
CA ASN A 454 -4.50 -42.46 -10.46
C ASN A 454 -5.08 -41.32 -9.56
N GLN A 455 -5.53 -40.22 -10.20
CA GLN A 455 -6.69 -39.26 -9.99
C GLN A 455 -7.43 -39.07 -8.62
N PRO A 456 -8.28 -38.00 -8.43
CA PRO A 456 -8.63 -36.83 -9.28
C PRO A 456 -8.56 -35.43 -8.60
N ALA A 457 -8.78 -34.39 -9.40
CA ALA A 457 -8.80 -32.97 -9.07
C ALA A 457 -10.12 -32.48 -8.44
N THR A 458 -10.05 -31.40 -7.65
CA THR A 458 -11.14 -30.43 -7.47
C THR A 458 -10.59 -29.00 -7.35
N GLU A 459 -11.25 -28.11 -8.10
CA GLU A 459 -10.94 -26.71 -8.35
C GLU A 459 -11.08 -25.79 -7.13
N GLY A 460 -10.44 -24.61 -7.22
CA GLY A 460 -10.66 -23.48 -6.32
C GLY A 460 -9.52 -22.48 -6.31
N THR A 461 -9.39 -21.69 -7.38
CA THR A 461 -8.50 -20.51 -7.47
C THR A 461 -8.74 -19.55 -6.29
N PRO A 462 -7.68 -19.00 -5.69
CA PRO A 462 -7.52 -17.55 -5.78
C PRO A 462 -6.08 -17.17 -6.12
N LEU A 463 -5.88 -16.82 -7.38
CA LEU A 463 -4.83 -15.91 -7.82
C LEU A 463 -5.14 -14.55 -7.20
N LEU A 464 -4.26 -14.11 -6.31
CA LEU A 464 -3.67 -12.76 -6.20
C LEU A 464 -2.82 -12.77 -4.92
N ALA A 465 -1.49 -12.87 -5.07
CA ALA A 465 -0.55 -12.54 -4.01
C ALA A 465 0.37 -11.43 -4.49
N GLU A 466 0.24 -10.31 -3.80
CA GLU A 466 0.80 -8.99 -4.01
C GLU A 466 2.35 -8.93 -3.93
N GLN A 467 2.90 -7.97 -4.68
CA GLN A 467 3.96 -7.00 -4.35
C GLN A 467 4.81 -7.17 -3.06
N PRO A 468 6.09 -6.72 -3.08
CA PRO A 468 7.15 -7.18 -2.17
C PRO A 468 6.76 -6.99 -0.70
N ALA A 469 7.10 -7.97 0.13
CA ALA A 469 6.77 -8.02 1.55
C ALA A 469 7.08 -6.67 2.24
N LYS A 470 6.04 -5.82 2.32
CA LYS A 470 5.90 -4.82 3.35
C LYS A 470 6.12 -5.59 4.64
N LYS A 471 7.01 -5.10 5.51
CA LYS A 471 7.06 -5.58 6.90
C LYS A 471 5.62 -5.76 7.36
N PRO A 472 5.21 -6.98 7.74
CA PRO A 472 3.83 -7.23 8.08
C PRO A 472 3.43 -6.20 9.13
N TYR A 473 2.31 -5.53 8.91
CA TYR A 473 1.87 -4.42 9.75
C TYR A 473 1.87 -4.83 11.23
N SER A 474 1.55 -6.09 11.51
CA SER A 474 1.73 -6.72 12.81
C SER A 474 2.16 -8.18 12.64
N ILE A 475 3.02 -8.66 13.54
CA ILE A 475 3.46 -10.06 13.60
C ILE A 475 2.40 -11.03 14.12
N PHE A 476 1.30 -10.52 14.69
CA PHE A 476 0.25 -11.36 15.27
C PHE A 476 -0.50 -12.14 14.18
N THR A 477 -0.69 -13.44 14.41
CA THR A 477 -1.51 -14.30 13.53
C THR A 477 -2.97 -13.82 13.48
N PRO A 478 -3.76 -14.17 12.46
CA PRO A 478 -5.16 -13.77 12.37
C PRO A 478 -5.99 -14.16 13.61
N GLY A 479 -5.74 -15.33 14.20
CA GLY A 479 -6.39 -15.77 15.45
C GLY A 479 -6.00 -14.89 16.65
N GLN A 480 -4.71 -14.55 16.77
CA GLN A 480 -4.23 -13.63 17.82
C GLN A 480 -4.77 -12.21 17.64
N LYS A 481 -4.83 -11.70 16.41
CA LYS A 481 -5.45 -10.39 16.10
C LYS A 481 -6.91 -10.38 16.53
N ARG A 482 -7.70 -11.39 16.14
CA ARG A 482 -9.10 -11.52 16.56
C ARG A 482 -9.22 -11.57 18.08
N LEU A 483 -8.36 -12.32 18.77
CA LEU A 483 -8.39 -12.41 20.23
C LEU A 483 -8.03 -11.08 20.92
N ILE A 484 -7.01 -10.37 20.43
CA ILE A 484 -6.60 -9.05 20.96
C ILE A 484 -7.74 -8.04 20.76
N ILE A 485 -8.34 -7.99 19.58
CA ILE A 485 -9.46 -7.09 19.27
C ILE A 485 -10.71 -7.45 20.07
N LEU A 486 -11.03 -8.75 20.19
CA LEU A 486 -12.14 -9.21 21.00
C LEU A 486 -11.94 -8.84 22.48
N THR A 487 -10.72 -8.99 23.00
CA THR A 487 -10.38 -8.59 24.37
C THR A 487 -10.53 -7.08 24.53
N ALA A 488 -10.05 -6.28 23.57
CA ALA A 488 -10.21 -4.83 23.59
C ALA A 488 -11.70 -4.40 23.52
N ALA A 489 -12.51 -5.08 22.70
CA ALA A 489 -13.94 -4.86 22.57
C ALA A 489 -14.69 -5.19 23.88
N LEU A 490 -14.37 -6.33 24.50
CA LEU A 490 -14.91 -6.73 25.81
C LEU A 490 -14.46 -5.76 26.91
N ALA A 491 -13.23 -5.26 26.86
CA ALA A 491 -12.78 -4.23 27.81
C ALA A 491 -13.59 -2.94 27.64
N SER A 492 -13.83 -2.50 26.40
CA SER A 492 -14.59 -1.29 26.12
C SER A 492 -16.08 -1.38 26.49
N SER A 493 -16.66 -2.59 26.58
CA SER A 493 -18.07 -2.76 26.93
C SER A 493 -18.38 -2.41 28.38
N PHE A 494 -17.39 -2.50 29.28
CA PHE A 494 -17.55 -2.13 30.70
C PHE A 494 -17.95 -0.66 30.90
N SER A 495 -17.50 0.25 30.02
CA SER A 495 -17.86 1.67 30.08
C SER A 495 -19.37 1.92 29.89
N PRO A 496 -19.98 1.55 28.75
CA PRO A 496 -21.41 1.66 28.56
C PRO A 496 -22.20 0.73 29.49
N LEU A 497 -21.69 -0.46 29.84
CA LEU A 497 -22.39 -1.36 30.77
C LEU A 497 -22.59 -0.70 32.13
N SER A 498 -21.55 -0.08 32.69
CA SER A 498 -21.58 0.60 33.99
C SER A 498 -22.45 1.85 34.02
N ALA A 499 -22.56 2.52 32.88
CA ALA A 499 -23.46 3.67 32.72
C ALA A 499 -24.92 3.20 32.77
N ASN A 500 -25.24 2.14 32.01
CA ASN A 500 -26.61 1.74 31.77
C ASN A 500 -27.21 0.79 32.83
N ILE A 501 -26.39 -0.07 33.45
CA ILE A 501 -26.82 -0.98 34.53
C ILE A 501 -27.39 -0.24 35.75
N TYR A 502 -27.09 1.05 35.87
CA TYR A 502 -27.49 1.91 36.97
C TYR A 502 -28.92 2.46 36.84
N TYR A 503 -29.45 2.62 35.62
CA TYR A 503 -30.74 3.29 35.38
C TYR A 503 -31.93 2.70 36.16
N PRO A 504 -32.15 1.38 36.16
CA PRO A 504 -33.30 0.80 36.85
C PRO A 504 -33.23 0.94 38.38
N ALA A 505 -32.03 1.08 38.94
CA ALA A 505 -31.81 1.18 40.38
C ALA A 505 -31.90 2.63 40.92
N LEU A 506 -32.00 3.65 40.04
CA LEU A 506 -31.96 5.07 40.43
C LEU A 506 -32.98 5.40 41.54
N ASN A 507 -34.21 4.92 41.38
CA ASN A 507 -35.27 5.22 42.33
C ASN A 507 -35.04 4.52 43.68
N SER A 508 -34.48 3.31 43.67
CA SER A 508 -34.18 2.52 44.87
C SER A 508 -33.00 3.13 45.64
N ILE A 509 -31.99 3.64 44.93
CA ILE A 509 -30.88 4.38 45.52
C ILE A 509 -31.35 5.72 46.10
N ALA A 510 -32.20 6.44 45.36
CA ALA A 510 -32.74 7.71 45.84
C ALA A 510 -33.57 7.55 47.12
N ALA A 511 -34.37 6.47 47.20
CA ALA A 511 -35.12 6.12 48.39
C ALA A 511 -34.21 5.76 49.57
N ASP A 512 -33.18 4.93 49.35
CA ASP A 512 -32.25 4.46 50.38
C ASP A 512 -31.35 5.57 50.94
N LEU A 513 -30.91 6.50 50.09
CA LEU A 513 -30.07 7.65 50.49
C LEU A 513 -30.88 8.89 50.88
N HIS A 514 -32.22 8.81 50.85
CA HIS A 514 -33.14 9.92 51.13
C HIS A 514 -32.87 11.19 50.31
N VAL A 515 -32.64 11.03 49.00
CA VAL A 515 -32.39 12.13 48.07
C VAL A 515 -33.46 12.22 46.99
N THR A 516 -33.60 13.41 46.39
CA THR A 516 -34.55 13.64 45.30
C THR A 516 -34.10 12.98 43.98
N SER A 517 -35.04 12.72 43.08
CA SER A 517 -34.75 12.22 41.72
C SER A 517 -33.81 13.15 40.93
N SER A 518 -33.90 14.46 41.17
CA SER A 518 -32.98 15.44 40.58
C SER A 518 -31.55 15.27 41.08
N GLN A 519 -31.37 15.09 42.39
CA GLN A 519 -30.06 14.86 42.99
C GLN A 519 -29.46 13.54 42.50
N ILE A 520 -30.20 12.44 42.48
CA ILE A 520 -29.63 11.17 42.01
C ILE A 520 -29.24 11.24 40.53
N ASN A 521 -29.98 11.97 39.70
CA ASN A 521 -29.63 12.18 38.29
C ASN A 521 -28.32 12.96 38.11
N LEU A 522 -27.90 13.80 39.08
CA LEU A 522 -26.57 14.43 39.05
C LEU A 522 -25.45 13.40 39.06
N THR A 523 -25.65 12.22 39.66
CA THR A 523 -24.63 11.14 39.63
C THR A 523 -24.39 10.62 38.22
N ILE A 524 -25.41 10.65 37.34
CA ILE A 524 -25.29 10.30 35.93
C ILE A 524 -24.55 11.41 35.18
N THR A 525 -24.91 12.66 35.44
CA THR A 525 -24.24 13.83 34.85
C THR A 525 -22.76 13.88 35.20
N THR A 526 -22.39 13.70 36.47
CA THR A 526 -21.00 13.67 36.91
C THR A 526 -20.24 12.48 36.29
N TYR A 527 -20.88 11.32 36.18
CA TYR A 527 -20.31 10.16 35.48
C TYR A 527 -20.01 10.51 34.01
N MET A 528 -20.95 11.12 33.29
CA MET A 528 -20.80 11.47 31.86
C MET A 528 -19.74 12.55 31.62
N LEU A 529 -19.62 13.55 32.51
CA LEU A 529 -18.56 14.57 32.43
C LEU A 529 -17.18 13.91 32.50
N CYS A 530 -16.96 13.04 33.48
CA CYS A 530 -15.73 12.27 33.58
C CYS A 530 -15.54 11.32 32.40
N GLN A 531 -16.62 10.74 31.87
CA GLN A 531 -16.60 9.84 30.70
C GLN A 531 -16.10 10.56 29.45
N GLY A 532 -16.43 11.85 29.29
CA GLY A 532 -15.96 12.67 28.17
C GLY A 532 -14.52 13.15 28.32
N LEU A 533 -14.09 13.49 29.54
CA LEU A 533 -12.77 14.07 29.80
C LEU A 533 -11.66 13.02 29.91
N ALA A 534 -11.92 11.92 30.60
CA ALA A 534 -10.89 10.91 30.92
C ALA A 534 -10.22 10.27 29.68
N PRO A 535 -10.90 10.01 28.54
CA PRO A 535 -10.26 9.53 27.33
C PRO A 535 -9.14 10.43 26.80
N ALA A 536 -9.25 11.76 26.97
CA ALA A 536 -8.22 12.70 26.53
C ALA A 536 -6.90 12.53 27.31
N PHE A 537 -7.01 12.26 28.62
CA PHE A 537 -5.86 11.97 29.48
C PHE A 537 -5.32 10.56 29.20
N MET A 538 -6.21 9.57 29.15
CA MET A 538 -5.83 8.17 29.00
C MET A 538 -5.20 7.89 27.62
N GLY A 539 -5.68 8.52 26.56
CA GLY A 539 -5.08 8.40 25.22
C GLY A 539 -3.64 8.91 25.18
N SER A 540 -3.40 10.11 25.73
CA SER A 540 -2.05 10.70 25.80
C SER A 540 -1.12 9.89 26.71
N PHE A 541 -1.62 9.37 27.84
CA PHE A 541 -0.86 8.45 28.70
C PHE A 541 -0.50 7.17 27.95
N ALA A 542 -1.44 6.57 27.23
CA ALA A 542 -1.23 5.32 26.51
C ALA A 542 -0.23 5.44 25.34
N ASP A 543 -0.14 6.61 24.72
CA ASP A 543 0.86 6.90 23.67
C ASP A 543 2.29 7.04 24.21
N GLN A 544 2.43 7.32 25.51
CA GLN A 544 3.72 7.48 26.19
C GLN A 544 4.15 6.23 26.95
N ALA A 545 3.25 5.68 27.77
CA ALA A 545 3.53 4.56 28.67
C ALA A 545 3.23 3.19 28.04
N GLY A 546 2.38 3.13 27.01
CA GLY A 546 1.92 1.89 26.37
C GLY A 546 0.43 1.62 26.54
N ARG A 547 -0.12 0.72 25.71
CA ARG A 547 -1.53 0.34 25.76
C ARG A 547 -1.82 -0.54 26.96
N ARG A 548 -0.90 -1.45 27.32
CA ARG A 548 -1.11 -2.40 28.41
C ARG A 548 -1.13 -1.72 29.79
N PRO A 549 -0.18 -0.85 30.17
CA PRO A 549 -0.28 -0.09 31.43
C PRO A 549 -1.53 0.79 31.51
N ALA A 550 -1.97 1.34 30.39
CA ALA A 550 -3.20 2.13 30.34
C ALA A 550 -4.43 1.28 30.70
N TYR A 551 -4.55 0.05 30.17
CA TYR A 551 -5.60 -0.88 30.58
C TYR A 551 -5.48 -1.27 32.06
N ILE A 552 -4.26 -1.52 32.55
CA ILE A 552 -4.02 -1.86 33.97
C ILE A 552 -4.50 -0.74 34.89
N LEU A 553 -4.13 0.50 34.58
CA LEU A 553 -4.55 1.68 35.33
C LEU A 553 -6.08 1.86 35.29
N CYS A 554 -6.69 1.76 34.10
CA CYS A 554 -8.13 1.82 33.92
C CYS A 554 -8.87 0.80 34.79
N PHE A 555 -8.50 -0.48 34.71
CA PHE A 555 -9.16 -1.54 35.46
C PHE A 555 -8.86 -1.48 36.96
N ALA A 556 -7.67 -1.07 37.39
CA ALA A 556 -7.36 -0.88 38.81
C ALA A 556 -8.24 0.22 39.44
N VAL A 557 -8.36 1.37 38.77
CA VAL A 557 -9.24 2.47 39.20
C VAL A 557 -10.70 2.03 39.18
N TYR A 558 -11.11 1.33 38.12
CA TYR A 558 -12.48 0.86 37.96
C TYR A 558 -12.88 -0.18 39.02
N ILE A 559 -12.08 -1.22 39.26
CA ILE A 559 -12.36 -2.26 40.26
C ILE A 559 -12.42 -1.64 41.66
N THR A 560 -11.44 -0.80 42.00
CA THR A 560 -11.40 -0.11 43.31
C THR A 560 -12.61 0.80 43.47
N GLY A 561 -12.98 1.54 42.42
CA GLY A 561 -14.18 2.39 42.40
C GLY A 561 -15.47 1.61 42.60
N ASN A 562 -15.61 0.43 41.98
CA ASN A 562 -16.77 -0.43 42.16
C ASN A 562 -16.86 -1.03 43.57
N ILE A 563 -15.74 -1.51 44.13
CA ILE A 563 -15.71 -2.00 45.51
C ILE A 563 -16.08 -0.88 46.48
N ALA A 564 -15.53 0.31 46.28
CA ALA A 564 -15.86 1.48 47.08
C ALA A 564 -17.35 1.83 46.96
N LEU A 565 -17.90 1.89 45.74
CA LEU A 565 -19.33 2.15 45.48
C LEU A 565 -20.26 1.14 46.13
N ALA A 566 -19.89 -0.15 46.13
CA ALA A 566 -20.67 -1.22 46.75
C ALA A 566 -20.78 -1.07 48.28
N LEU A 567 -19.84 -0.35 48.89
CA LEU A 567 -19.77 -0.11 50.34
C LEU A 567 -20.28 1.28 50.75
N GLN A 568 -20.83 2.07 49.81
CA GLN A 568 -21.29 3.42 50.13
C GLN A 568 -22.70 3.47 50.68
N HIS A 569 -22.89 4.32 51.69
CA HIS A 569 -24.19 4.69 52.26
C HIS A 569 -24.41 6.21 52.27
N SER A 570 -23.61 6.96 51.50
CA SER A 570 -23.60 8.42 51.50
C SER A 570 -23.69 8.98 50.07
N TYR A 571 -24.61 9.90 49.83
CA TYR A 571 -24.84 10.49 48.50
C TYR A 571 -23.62 11.27 47.96
N PRO A 572 -22.94 12.15 48.72
CA PRO A 572 -21.73 12.83 48.23
C PRO A 572 -20.62 11.85 47.85
N ALA A 573 -20.44 10.79 48.65
CA ALA A 573 -19.44 9.77 48.36
C ALA A 573 -19.80 8.96 47.11
N LEU A 574 -21.08 8.59 46.95
CA LEU A 574 -21.60 7.95 45.74
C LEU A 574 -21.32 8.82 44.49
N LEU A 575 -21.59 10.12 44.56
CA LEU A 575 -21.38 11.05 43.45
C LEU A 575 -19.90 11.13 43.03
N ILE A 576 -18.99 11.28 44.00
CA ILE A 576 -17.54 11.34 43.72
C ILE A 576 -17.03 9.99 43.19
N LEU A 577 -17.44 8.89 43.81
CA LEU A 577 -16.98 7.56 43.41
C LEU A 577 -17.52 7.14 42.04
N ARG A 578 -18.72 7.60 41.65
CA ARG A 578 -19.23 7.45 40.27
C ARG A 578 -18.36 8.20 39.27
N ALA A 579 -17.87 9.39 39.63
CA ALA A 579 -16.91 10.14 38.81
C ALA A 579 -15.60 9.33 38.61
N ILE A 580 -15.05 8.77 39.69
CA ILE A 580 -13.84 7.94 39.67
C ILE A 580 -14.04 6.66 38.86
N GLN A 581 -15.18 5.97 39.05
CA GLN A 581 -15.55 4.78 38.28
C GLN A 581 -15.56 5.07 36.78
N SER A 582 -16.11 6.22 36.37
CA SER A 582 -16.14 6.66 34.97
C SER A 582 -14.74 6.90 34.40
N CYS A 583 -13.85 7.53 35.17
CA CYS A 583 -12.45 7.73 34.76
C CYS A 583 -11.73 6.39 34.51
N GLY A 584 -12.02 5.37 35.32
CA GLY A 584 -11.47 4.03 35.15
C GLY A 584 -12.00 3.29 33.92
N SER A 585 -13.29 3.42 33.61
CA SER A 585 -13.93 2.65 32.52
C SER A 585 -13.83 3.33 31.16
N SER A 586 -14.03 4.64 31.06
CA SER A 586 -14.18 5.37 29.79
C SER A 586 -12.94 5.34 28.89
N GLY A 587 -11.74 5.36 29.48
CA GLY A 587 -10.48 5.28 28.75
C GLY A 587 -10.35 4.00 27.91
N THR A 588 -10.99 2.89 28.32
CA THR A 588 -10.94 1.61 27.61
C THR A 588 -11.55 1.66 26.22
N VAL A 589 -12.53 2.55 25.98
CA VAL A 589 -13.18 2.75 24.68
C VAL A 589 -12.20 3.37 23.67
N ALA A 590 -11.47 4.40 24.12
CA ALA A 590 -10.43 5.03 23.32
C ALA A 590 -9.24 4.08 23.08
N LEU A 591 -8.84 3.33 24.12
CA LEU A 591 -7.79 2.32 24.01
C LEU A 591 -8.16 1.21 23.02
N ALA A 592 -9.42 0.76 22.99
CA ALA A 592 -9.83 -0.30 22.07
C ALA A 592 -9.72 0.11 20.60
N SER A 593 -10.09 1.36 20.30
CA SER A 593 -9.90 1.95 18.97
C SER A 593 -8.41 2.13 18.64
N ALA A 594 -7.59 2.51 19.61
CA ALA A 594 -6.14 2.66 19.44
C ALA A 594 -5.44 1.31 19.22
N VAL A 595 -5.80 0.26 19.96
CA VAL A 595 -5.29 -1.12 19.77
C VAL A 595 -5.66 -1.64 18.38
N ALA A 596 -6.90 -1.41 17.93
CA ALA A 596 -7.31 -1.75 16.58
C ALA A 596 -6.48 -1.02 15.53
N ALA A 597 -6.23 0.28 15.72
CA ALA A 597 -5.37 1.05 14.83
C ALA A 597 -3.91 0.55 14.86
N ASP A 598 -3.38 0.13 16.01
CA ASP A 598 -1.99 -0.32 16.16
C ASP A 598 -1.76 -1.71 15.56
N VAL A 599 -2.74 -2.62 15.61
CA VAL A 599 -2.58 -4.04 15.23
C VAL A 599 -3.15 -4.35 13.83
N ILE A 600 -4.17 -3.62 13.37
CA ILE A 600 -4.93 -3.91 12.14
C ILE A 600 -4.61 -2.93 11.01
N THR A 601 -4.35 -3.48 9.81
CA THR A 601 -4.08 -2.72 8.58
C THR A 601 -5.30 -1.89 8.16
N SER A 602 -5.08 -0.79 7.44
CA SER A 602 -6.18 0.05 6.94
C SER A 602 -7.15 -0.71 6.02
N ALA A 603 -6.70 -1.75 5.31
CA ALA A 603 -7.52 -2.55 4.41
C ALA A 603 -8.53 -3.46 5.14
N GLU A 604 -8.17 -4.00 6.30
CA GLU A 604 -9.04 -4.90 7.09
C GLU A 604 -9.76 -4.17 8.25
N ARG A 605 -9.40 -2.89 8.48
CA ARG A 605 -9.84 -2.11 9.66
C ARG A 605 -11.36 -2.03 9.81
N GLY A 606 -12.12 -1.97 8.71
CA GLY A 606 -13.59 -1.89 8.77
C GLY A 606 -14.23 -3.05 9.53
N THR A 607 -13.83 -4.29 9.22
CA THR A 607 -14.39 -5.50 9.86
C THR A 607 -14.02 -5.57 11.34
N TYR A 608 -12.76 -5.30 11.69
CA TYR A 608 -12.32 -5.35 13.08
C TYR A 608 -12.87 -4.19 13.91
N MET A 609 -13.05 -3.00 13.33
CA MET A 609 -13.75 -1.90 13.99
C MET A 609 -15.21 -2.25 14.27
N GLY A 610 -15.88 -2.98 13.38
CA GLY A 610 -17.22 -3.51 13.65
C GLY A 610 -17.28 -4.43 14.87
N ILE A 611 -16.28 -5.30 15.06
CA ILE A 611 -16.15 -6.15 16.26
C ILE A 611 -15.90 -5.29 17.51
N THR A 612 -15.02 -4.29 17.42
CA THR A 612 -14.77 -3.35 18.52
C THR A 612 -16.05 -2.60 18.93
N SER A 613 -16.87 -2.19 17.96
CA SER A 613 -18.14 -1.50 18.21
C SER A 613 -19.22 -2.40 18.82
N LEU A 614 -19.17 -3.72 18.60
CA LEU A 614 -20.17 -4.66 19.13
C LEU A 614 -20.30 -4.59 20.65
N GLY A 615 -19.18 -4.44 21.37
CA GLY A 615 -19.17 -4.28 22.82
C GLY A 615 -19.88 -3.01 23.31
N ILE A 616 -19.84 -1.94 22.51
CA ILE A 616 -20.50 -0.67 22.83
C ILE A 616 -22.01 -0.75 22.55
N ILE A 617 -22.41 -1.49 21.52
CA ILE A 617 -23.80 -1.61 21.09
C ILE A 617 -24.61 -2.57 21.98
N LEU A 618 -24.01 -3.67 22.45
CA LEU A 618 -24.72 -4.67 23.27
C LEU A 618 -24.92 -4.24 24.73
N ALA A 619 -24.01 -3.41 25.26
CA ALA A 619 -24.00 -3.05 26.67
C ALA A 619 -25.22 -2.22 27.14
N PRO A 620 -25.77 -1.26 26.37
CA PRO A 620 -27.00 -0.54 26.72
C PRO A 620 -28.24 -1.44 26.81
N SER A 621 -28.24 -2.59 26.12
CA SER A 621 -29.35 -3.56 26.15
C SER A 621 -29.27 -4.47 27.37
N VAL A 622 -28.06 -4.98 27.65
CA VAL A 622 -27.83 -5.96 28.71
C VAL A 622 -27.75 -5.30 30.08
N GLY A 623 -27.18 -4.09 30.16
CA GLY A 623 -26.98 -3.36 31.40
C GLY A 623 -28.26 -3.17 32.21
N PRO A 624 -29.27 -2.45 31.71
CA PRO A 624 -30.49 -2.19 32.47
C PRO A 624 -31.24 -3.47 32.85
N LEU A 625 -31.22 -4.51 32.02
CA LEU A 625 -31.83 -5.78 32.37
C LEU A 625 -31.17 -6.42 33.60
N VAL A 626 -29.84 -6.55 33.58
CA VAL A 626 -29.07 -7.11 34.70
C VAL A 626 -29.21 -6.21 35.94
N GLY A 627 -29.16 -4.90 35.76
CA GLY A 627 -29.30 -3.92 36.84
C GLY A 627 -30.65 -3.99 37.54
N GLY A 628 -31.74 -4.13 36.77
CA GLY A 628 -33.08 -4.28 37.32
C GLY A 628 -33.24 -5.57 38.12
N ILE A 629 -32.70 -6.69 37.63
CA ILE A 629 -32.68 -7.97 38.36
C ILE A 629 -31.90 -7.84 39.68
N LEU A 630 -30.67 -7.32 39.61
CA LEU A 630 -29.80 -7.20 40.79
C LEU A 630 -30.41 -6.25 41.83
N SER A 631 -30.90 -5.08 41.41
CA SER A 631 -31.54 -4.11 42.31
C SER A 631 -32.77 -4.69 42.99
N GLN A 632 -33.64 -5.37 42.23
CA GLN A 632 -34.91 -5.90 42.73
C GLN A 632 -34.75 -7.03 43.75
N TYR A 633 -33.78 -7.93 43.54
CA TYR A 633 -33.65 -9.15 44.34
C TYR A 633 -32.49 -9.14 45.35
N LEU A 634 -31.42 -8.40 45.06
CA LEU A 634 -30.17 -8.41 45.86
C LEU A 634 -29.80 -7.02 46.40
N GLY A 635 -30.59 -6.00 46.07
CA GLY A 635 -30.32 -4.60 46.42
C GLY A 635 -29.39 -3.90 45.42
N TRP A 636 -29.43 -2.57 45.41
CA TRP A 636 -28.71 -1.76 44.43
C TRP A 636 -27.18 -1.88 44.57
N GLN A 637 -26.67 -2.19 45.76
CA GLN A 637 -25.24 -2.40 46.01
C GLN A 637 -24.70 -3.62 45.25
N ALA A 638 -25.55 -4.62 44.98
CA ALA A 638 -25.20 -5.82 44.24
C ALA A 638 -24.76 -5.52 42.79
N ILE A 639 -25.23 -4.40 42.22
CA ILE A 639 -24.78 -3.92 40.91
C ILE A 639 -23.28 -3.66 40.91
N PHE A 640 -22.78 -2.98 41.93
CA PHE A 640 -21.37 -2.63 42.04
C PHE A 640 -20.50 -3.84 42.38
N TRP A 641 -20.99 -4.77 43.20
CA TRP A 641 -20.34 -6.07 43.41
C TRP A 641 -20.25 -6.89 42.13
N PHE A 642 -21.33 -6.94 41.34
CA PHE A 642 -21.35 -7.60 40.05
C PHE A 642 -20.31 -7.01 39.09
N LEU A 643 -20.24 -5.69 38.97
CA LEU A 643 -19.25 -5.01 38.14
C LEU A 643 -17.80 -5.24 38.64
N ALA A 644 -17.56 -5.24 39.96
CA ALA A 644 -16.25 -5.53 40.54
C ALA A 644 -15.80 -6.97 40.26
N ILE A 645 -16.69 -7.95 40.45
CA ILE A 645 -16.39 -9.38 40.21
C ILE A 645 -16.15 -9.63 38.73
N THR A 646 -17.07 -9.19 37.86
CA THR A 646 -16.93 -9.41 36.41
C THR A 646 -15.70 -8.73 35.81
N SER A 647 -15.38 -7.51 36.26
CA SER A 647 -14.16 -6.84 35.82
C SER A 647 -12.90 -7.46 36.42
N GLY A 648 -12.92 -7.97 37.65
CA GLY A 648 -11.81 -8.73 38.23
C GLY A 648 -11.53 -10.04 37.49
N VAL A 649 -12.59 -10.80 37.17
CA VAL A 649 -12.51 -12.03 36.36
C VAL A 649 -11.97 -11.75 34.97
N PHE A 650 -12.34 -10.62 34.36
CA PHE A 650 -11.80 -10.19 33.06
C PHE A 650 -10.35 -9.68 33.15
N PHE A 651 -10.02 -8.98 34.23
CA PHE A 651 -8.73 -8.35 34.44
C PHE A 651 -7.59 -9.36 34.65
N ALA A 652 -7.86 -10.49 35.31
CA ALA A 652 -6.85 -11.52 35.55
C ALA A 652 -6.27 -12.13 34.25
N PRO A 653 -7.07 -12.62 33.26
CA PRO A 653 -6.57 -13.03 31.95
C PRO A 653 -5.89 -11.89 31.18
N LEU A 654 -6.39 -10.64 31.29
CA LEU A 654 -5.78 -9.49 30.64
C LEU A 654 -4.33 -9.27 31.14
N LEU A 655 -4.10 -9.37 32.45
CA LEU A 655 -2.76 -9.29 33.03
C LEU A 655 -1.83 -10.40 32.53
N ILE A 656 -2.34 -11.62 32.37
CA ILE A 656 -1.49 -12.77 32.01
C ILE A 656 -1.18 -12.78 30.51
N PHE A 657 -2.17 -12.54 29.66
CA PHE A 657 -2.10 -12.84 28.21
C PHE A 657 -2.06 -11.62 27.29
N PHE A 658 -2.57 -10.45 27.71
CA PHE A 658 -2.70 -9.31 26.80
C PHE A 658 -1.32 -8.70 26.47
N PRO A 659 -0.88 -8.71 25.20
CA PRO A 659 0.43 -8.19 24.83
C PRO A 659 0.42 -6.66 24.78
N GLU A 660 1.60 -6.05 24.85
CA GLU A 660 1.76 -4.64 24.52
C GLU A 660 1.62 -4.46 22.99
N THR A 661 0.83 -3.47 22.57
CA THR A 661 0.51 -3.23 21.16
C THR A 661 0.96 -1.85 20.67
N CYS A 662 1.40 -0.97 21.57
CA CYS A 662 1.85 0.38 21.21
C CYS A 662 3.05 0.31 20.27
N ARG A 663 2.86 0.74 19.01
CA ARG A 663 3.88 0.68 17.96
C ARG A 663 5.17 1.41 18.31
N ARG A 664 5.09 2.48 19.11
CA ARG A 664 6.26 3.25 19.57
C ARG A 664 7.19 2.41 20.44
N MET A 665 6.64 1.45 21.19
CA MET A 665 7.40 0.60 22.11
C MET A 665 7.75 -0.76 21.50
N VAL A 666 6.80 -1.42 20.84
CA VAL A 666 6.97 -2.79 20.34
C VAL A 666 7.13 -2.90 18.81
N GLY A 667 7.08 -1.78 18.08
CA GLY A 667 7.15 -1.77 16.62
C GLY A 667 5.91 -2.41 15.98
N ASP A 668 6.11 -3.49 15.23
CA ASP A 668 5.06 -4.38 14.68
C ASP A 668 4.66 -5.52 15.66
N GLY A 669 5.18 -5.48 16.89
CA GLY A 669 5.09 -6.52 17.90
C GLY A 669 6.36 -7.39 18.01
N SER A 670 7.37 -7.18 17.16
CA SER A 670 8.63 -7.95 17.16
C SER A 670 9.61 -7.57 18.27
N ILE A 671 9.50 -6.37 18.84
CA ILE A 671 10.40 -5.90 19.91
C ILE A 671 9.82 -6.34 21.26
N SER A 672 10.62 -7.04 22.07
CA SER A 672 10.19 -7.44 23.41
C SER A 672 10.07 -6.19 24.31
N PRO A 673 8.90 -5.96 24.94
CA PRO A 673 8.75 -4.86 25.88
C PRO A 673 9.61 -5.11 27.14
N ASN A 674 10.09 -4.04 27.79
CA ASN A 674 10.87 -4.12 29.03
C ASN A 674 10.06 -3.69 30.25
N GLY A 675 10.31 -4.32 31.41
CA GLY A 675 9.71 -3.96 32.70
C GLY A 675 8.20 -4.21 32.79
N TRP A 676 7.46 -3.26 33.38
CA TRP A 676 6.00 -3.26 33.54
C TRP A 676 5.16 -3.41 32.25
N ASN A 677 5.76 -3.27 31.07
CA ASN A 677 5.10 -3.46 29.77
C ASN A 677 5.08 -4.94 29.32
N GLN A 678 5.76 -5.84 30.05
CA GLN A 678 5.75 -7.27 29.77
C GLN A 678 4.43 -7.92 30.21
N SER A 679 3.95 -8.86 29.40
CA SER A 679 2.85 -9.75 29.82
C SER A 679 3.33 -10.76 30.86
N GLY A 680 2.43 -11.23 31.73
CA GLY A 680 2.79 -12.24 32.74
C GLY A 680 3.37 -13.51 32.10
N LEU A 681 2.84 -13.91 30.95
CA LEU A 681 3.36 -15.02 30.16
C LEU A 681 4.74 -14.71 29.54
N ALA A 682 4.98 -13.48 29.08
CA ALA A 682 6.28 -13.08 28.52
C ALA A 682 7.36 -12.99 29.61
N TRP A 683 7.02 -12.44 30.78
CA TRP A 683 7.89 -12.41 31.95
C TRP A 683 8.25 -13.83 32.41
N TYR A 684 7.26 -14.71 32.53
CA TYR A 684 7.48 -16.11 32.92
C TYR A 684 8.38 -16.84 31.91
N ARG A 685 8.15 -16.65 30.60
CA ARG A 685 9.01 -17.24 29.54
C ARG A 685 10.44 -16.69 29.57
N HIS A 686 10.61 -15.40 29.83
CA HIS A 686 11.93 -14.77 29.93
C HIS A 686 12.69 -15.23 31.17
N TRP A 687 12.00 -15.42 32.31
CA TRP A 687 12.57 -15.99 33.52
C TRP A 687 12.98 -17.46 33.35
N ARG A 688 12.17 -18.24 32.61
CA ARG A 688 12.42 -19.68 32.39
C ARG A 688 13.52 -19.95 31.36
N ASN A 689 13.62 -19.10 30.33
CA ASN A 689 14.61 -19.19 29.25
C ASN A 689 15.19 -17.80 28.96
N PRO A 690 16.24 -17.37 29.68
CA PRO A 690 16.93 -16.11 29.39
C PRO A 690 17.66 -16.23 28.05
N ALA A 691 17.10 -15.64 27.00
CA ALA A 691 17.75 -15.50 25.71
C ALA A 691 18.89 -14.45 25.80
N PRO A 692 19.98 -14.57 25.02
CA PRO A 692 21.02 -13.55 24.95
C PRO A 692 20.41 -12.22 24.52
N ALA A 693 20.76 -11.14 25.24
CA ALA A 693 20.19 -9.81 25.05
C ALA A 693 20.32 -9.38 23.58
N THR A 694 19.20 -9.38 22.84
CA THR A 694 19.14 -8.72 21.54
C THR A 694 19.34 -7.24 21.78
N THR A 695 20.48 -6.72 21.35
CA THR A 695 20.82 -5.29 21.38
C THR A 695 19.66 -4.49 20.81
N SER A 696 19.06 -3.65 21.65
CA SER A 696 18.11 -2.62 21.23
C SER A 696 18.68 -1.88 20.02
N PRO A 697 17.89 -1.62 18.96
CA PRO A 697 18.37 -0.82 17.84
C PRO A 697 18.92 0.52 18.36
N PRO A 698 20.06 1.01 17.83
CA PRO A 698 20.65 2.27 18.28
C PRO A 698 19.66 3.41 17.98
N GLY A 699 19.06 4.00 19.04
CA GLY A 699 18.21 5.20 18.92
C GLY A 699 16.99 5.31 19.85
N GLN A 700 16.54 4.24 20.52
CA GLN A 700 15.41 4.33 21.46
C GLN A 700 15.85 4.92 22.82
N LYS A 701 15.87 6.26 22.93
CA LYS A 701 15.94 6.94 24.23
C LYS A 701 14.68 6.63 25.03
N SER A 702 14.85 6.17 26.28
CA SER A 702 13.79 6.13 27.29
C SER A 702 13.23 7.55 27.48
N SER A 703 12.12 7.88 26.83
CA SER A 703 11.45 9.16 27.06
C SER A 703 10.84 9.15 28.46
N SER A 704 11.17 10.13 29.29
CA SER A 704 10.48 10.36 30.55
C SER A 704 8.99 10.51 30.30
N ILE A 705 8.16 9.88 31.14
CA ILE A 705 6.70 10.06 31.12
C ILE A 705 6.42 11.51 31.48
N ALA A 706 6.02 12.31 30.50
CA ALA A 706 5.60 13.69 30.74
C ALA A 706 4.13 13.68 31.14
N LEU A 707 3.72 14.63 31.98
CA LEU A 707 2.32 14.83 32.32
C LEU A 707 1.50 15.00 31.02
N PRO A 708 0.48 14.18 30.78
CA PRO A 708 -0.30 14.23 29.54
C PRO A 708 -0.97 15.59 29.38
N ASN A 709 -0.86 16.19 28.19
CA ASN A 709 -1.46 17.49 27.90
C ASN A 709 -2.80 17.31 27.16
N PRO A 710 -3.95 17.42 27.82
CA PRO A 710 -5.27 17.22 27.20
C PRO A 710 -5.64 18.36 26.21
N LEU A 711 -5.00 19.53 26.32
CA LEU A 711 -5.34 20.72 25.51
C LEU A 711 -4.99 20.54 24.04
N THR A 712 -3.96 19.75 23.73
CA THR A 712 -3.61 19.46 22.32
C THR A 712 -4.70 18.66 21.63
N THR A 713 -5.36 17.75 22.34
CA THR A 713 -6.49 16.97 21.81
C THR A 713 -7.73 17.85 21.66
N LEU A 714 -7.99 18.75 22.62
CA LEU A 714 -9.09 19.70 22.52
C LEU A 714 -8.94 20.70 21.37
N ARG A 715 -7.70 21.00 20.94
CA ARG A 715 -7.43 21.84 19.76
C ARG A 715 -8.00 21.26 18.46
N LEU A 716 -8.26 19.95 18.38
CA LEU A 716 -8.98 19.37 17.23
C LEU A 716 -10.42 19.86 17.11
N LEU A 717 -11.06 20.28 18.20
CA LEU A 717 -12.41 20.86 18.15
C LEU A 717 -12.41 22.20 17.39
N SER A 718 -11.29 22.91 17.37
CA SER A 718 -11.13 24.15 16.59
C SER A 718 -10.98 23.91 15.09
N HIS A 719 -10.77 22.67 14.65
CA HIS A 719 -10.73 22.32 13.23
C HIS A 719 -12.17 22.21 12.69
N ARG A 720 -12.59 23.20 11.88
CA ARG A 720 -13.98 23.38 11.42
C ARG A 720 -14.73 22.09 11.01
N PRO A 721 -14.25 21.26 10.06
CA PRO A 721 -15.00 20.08 9.63
C PRO A 721 -15.08 19.00 10.71
N THR A 722 -14.05 18.86 11.55
CA THR A 722 -14.04 17.91 12.67
C THR A 722 -14.95 18.38 13.80
N GLY A 723 -14.91 19.67 14.13
CA GLY A 723 -15.76 20.29 15.14
C GLY A 723 -17.25 20.19 14.81
N LEU A 724 -17.63 20.43 13.55
CA LEU A 724 -19.04 20.32 13.12
C LEU A 724 -19.58 18.87 13.24
N VAL A 725 -18.78 17.87 12.85
CA VAL A 725 -19.17 16.46 12.98
C VAL A 725 -19.29 16.04 14.45
N LEU A 726 -18.33 16.44 15.29
CA LEU A 726 -18.36 16.15 16.72
C LEU A 726 -19.53 16.85 17.43
N LEU A 727 -19.86 18.08 17.03
CA LEU A 727 -21.02 18.81 17.56
C LEU A 727 -22.33 18.11 17.20
N SER A 728 -22.50 17.71 15.94
CA SER A 728 -23.67 16.95 15.48
C SER A 728 -23.83 15.64 16.26
N ASN A 729 -22.75 14.87 16.40
CA ASN A 729 -22.79 13.62 17.16
C ASN A 729 -23.04 13.86 18.66
N GLY A 730 -22.45 14.92 19.22
CA GLY A 730 -22.66 15.32 20.60
C GLY A 730 -24.12 15.67 20.90
N LEU A 731 -24.79 16.40 20.00
CA LEU A 731 -26.22 16.72 20.13
C LEU A 731 -27.09 15.46 20.11
N LEU A 732 -26.82 14.51 19.19
CA LEU A 732 -27.54 13.23 19.13
C LEU A 732 -27.41 12.43 20.43
N PHE A 733 -26.19 12.28 20.95
CA PHE A 733 -25.97 11.59 22.22
C PHE A 733 -26.58 12.35 23.41
N ALA A 734 -26.54 13.68 23.42
CA ALA A 734 -27.18 14.48 24.45
C ALA A 734 -28.70 14.25 24.49
N SER A 735 -29.37 14.26 23.34
CA SER A 735 -30.80 13.95 23.25
C SER A 735 -31.11 12.53 23.72
N TYR A 736 -30.33 11.54 23.27
CA TYR A 736 -30.48 10.14 23.69
C TYR A 736 -30.38 9.98 25.21
N TYR A 737 -29.35 10.55 25.84
CA TYR A 737 -29.15 10.43 27.28
C TYR A 737 -30.17 11.25 28.09
N ALA A 738 -30.65 12.38 27.57
CA ALA A 738 -31.70 13.17 28.20
C ALA A 738 -33.01 12.36 28.32
N VAL A 739 -33.41 11.68 27.24
CA VAL A 739 -34.60 10.79 27.26
C VAL A 739 -34.36 9.58 28.17
N THR A 740 -33.22 8.90 28.00
CA THR A 740 -32.86 7.68 28.74
C THR A 740 -32.83 7.89 30.25
N ALA A 741 -32.33 9.04 30.72
CA ALA A 741 -32.28 9.37 32.16
C ALA A 741 -33.65 9.65 32.78
N GLY A 742 -34.65 10.06 31.99
CA GLY A 742 -36.00 10.32 32.47
C GLY A 742 -36.87 9.07 32.62
N ILE A 743 -36.59 8.00 31.86
CA ILE A 743 -37.40 6.78 31.82
C ILE A 743 -37.64 6.18 33.21
N PRO A 744 -36.62 5.95 34.08
CA PRO A 744 -36.84 5.27 35.35
C PRO A 744 -37.77 6.01 36.30
N SER A 745 -37.64 7.34 36.41
CA SER A 745 -38.51 8.14 37.29
C SER A 745 -39.92 8.26 36.72
N GLN A 746 -40.06 8.56 35.43
CA GLN A 746 -41.36 8.74 34.78
C GLN A 746 -42.17 7.44 34.78
N PHE A 747 -41.54 6.31 34.46
CA PHE A 747 -42.26 5.04 34.37
C PHE A 747 -42.61 4.46 35.74
N LYS A 748 -41.82 4.77 36.79
CA LYS A 748 -42.21 4.44 38.17
C LYS A 748 -43.37 5.29 38.67
N GLU A 749 -43.38 6.58 38.33
CA GLU A 749 -44.44 7.50 38.76
C GLU A 749 -45.76 7.25 38.01
N THR A 750 -45.72 7.15 36.68
CA THR A 750 -46.91 7.03 35.83
C THR A 750 -47.45 5.59 35.75
N TYR A 751 -46.56 4.60 35.63
CA TYR A 751 -46.94 3.20 35.38
C TYR A 751 -46.67 2.26 36.57
N HIS A 752 -46.13 2.79 37.68
CA HIS A 752 -45.84 2.04 38.91
C HIS A 752 -44.98 0.78 38.69
N LEU A 753 -44.06 0.85 37.72
CA LEU A 753 -43.15 -0.25 37.42
C LEU A 753 -42.10 -0.44 38.53
N ASN A 754 -41.77 -1.70 38.82
CA ASN A 754 -40.65 -2.06 39.69
C ASN A 754 -39.31 -2.05 38.92
N ASP A 755 -38.19 -2.17 39.64
CA ASP A 755 -36.85 -2.01 39.04
C ASP A 755 -36.57 -3.03 37.93
N PHE A 756 -37.08 -4.26 38.05
CA PHE A 756 -36.98 -5.28 37.01
C PHE A 756 -37.78 -4.92 35.74
N ALA A 757 -39.03 -4.49 35.91
CA ALA A 757 -39.89 -4.07 34.80
C ALA A 757 -39.33 -2.83 34.10
N ILE A 758 -38.74 -1.88 34.85
CA ILE A 758 -38.01 -0.74 34.27
C ILE A 758 -36.82 -1.24 33.44
N GLY A 759 -36.06 -2.23 33.93
CA GLY A 759 -34.96 -2.85 33.17
C GLY A 759 -35.41 -3.44 31.83
N LEU A 760 -36.60 -4.04 31.76
CA LEU A 760 -37.17 -4.60 30.52
C LEU A 760 -37.51 -3.53 29.46
N VAL A 761 -37.85 -2.30 29.88
CA VAL A 761 -38.18 -1.18 28.97
C VAL A 761 -37.01 -0.78 28.08
N PHE A 762 -35.77 -1.05 28.51
CA PHE A 762 -34.58 -0.73 27.73
C PHE A 762 -34.21 -1.81 26.70
N VAL A 763 -34.79 -3.01 26.78
CA VAL A 763 -34.50 -4.12 25.84
C VAL A 763 -34.88 -3.76 24.39
N PRO A 764 -36.05 -3.17 24.09
CA PRO A 764 -36.39 -2.73 22.74
C PRO A 764 -35.39 -1.73 22.15
N ALA A 765 -34.91 -0.75 22.94
CA ALA A 765 -33.90 0.21 22.49
C ALA A 765 -32.57 -0.48 22.12
N GLY A 766 -32.22 -1.50 22.91
CA GLY A 766 -31.08 -2.35 22.66
C GLY A 766 -31.18 -3.22 21.39
N VAL A 767 -32.32 -3.89 21.21
CA VAL A 767 -32.62 -4.69 20.00
C VAL A 767 -32.68 -3.78 18.77
N GLY A 768 -33.30 -2.61 18.89
CA GLY A 768 -33.35 -1.59 17.84
C GLY A 768 -31.97 -1.10 17.42
N SER A 769 -31.06 -0.90 18.36
CA SER A 769 -29.66 -0.52 18.08
C SER A 769 -28.89 -1.61 17.32
N LEU A 770 -29.11 -2.88 17.68
CA LEU A 770 -28.49 -4.03 17.00
C LEU A 770 -29.05 -4.21 15.58
N LEU A 771 -30.37 -4.15 15.42
CA LEU A 771 -31.05 -4.22 14.13
C LEU A 771 -30.66 -3.04 13.25
N SER A 772 -30.64 -1.82 13.79
CA SER A 772 -30.25 -0.60 13.07
C SER A 772 -28.81 -0.68 12.56
N THR A 773 -27.86 -1.13 13.39
CA THR A 773 -26.46 -1.26 12.96
C THR A 773 -26.32 -2.29 11.82
N THR A 774 -27.02 -3.43 11.95
CA THR A 774 -26.97 -4.50 10.94
C THR A 774 -27.65 -4.08 9.65
N PHE A 775 -28.86 -3.50 9.75
CA PHE A 775 -29.66 -3.07 8.62
C PHE A 775 -29.05 -1.87 7.89
N SER A 776 -28.51 -0.89 8.62
CA SER A 776 -27.79 0.24 8.04
C SER A 776 -26.56 -0.21 7.27
N GLY A 777 -25.82 -1.21 7.77
CA GLY A 777 -24.70 -1.83 7.05
C GLY A 777 -25.14 -2.50 5.74
N LEU A 778 -26.21 -3.30 5.79
CA LEU A 778 -26.78 -3.98 4.62
C LEU A 778 -27.33 -3.00 3.58
N LEU A 779 -28.05 -1.96 4.02
CA LEU A 779 -28.57 -0.88 3.17
C LEU A 779 -27.44 -0.10 2.49
N LEU A 780 -26.38 0.20 3.24
CA LEU A 780 -25.20 0.85 2.70
C LEU A 780 -24.59 -0.04 1.62
N ASP A 781 -24.27 -1.30 1.92
CA ASP A 781 -23.70 -2.24 0.95
C ASP A 781 -24.59 -2.43 -0.28
N TRP A 782 -25.90 -2.52 -0.11
CA TRP A 782 -26.86 -2.57 -1.20
C TRP A 782 -26.83 -1.30 -2.05
N ASN A 783 -26.83 -0.11 -1.45
CA ASN A 783 -26.79 1.14 -2.20
C ASN A 783 -25.45 1.32 -2.93
N TYR A 784 -24.35 0.85 -2.33
CA TYR A 784 -23.05 0.77 -3.00
C TYR A 784 -23.11 -0.15 -4.21
N ARG A 785 -23.75 -1.33 -4.12
CA ARG A 785 -23.94 -2.24 -5.26
C ARG A 785 -24.82 -1.63 -6.34
N ARG A 786 -25.95 -1.05 -5.98
CA ARG A 786 -26.89 -0.37 -6.90
C ARG A 786 -26.23 0.78 -7.66
N LEU A 787 -25.47 1.63 -6.97
CA LEU A 787 -24.73 2.72 -7.61
C LEU A 787 -23.59 2.18 -8.48
N ARG A 788 -22.94 1.07 -8.12
CA ARG A 788 -21.93 0.43 -8.99
C ARG A 788 -22.55 -0.12 -10.28
N GLU A 789 -23.74 -0.70 -10.20
CA GLU A 789 -24.49 -1.21 -11.35
C GLU A 789 -24.97 -0.07 -12.28
N GLN A 790 -25.48 1.03 -11.71
CA GLN A 790 -25.89 2.21 -12.50
C GLN A 790 -24.72 2.93 -13.19
N PHE A 791 -23.53 2.86 -12.61
CA PHE A 791 -22.30 3.43 -13.19
C PHE A 791 -21.53 2.41 -14.08
N GLY A 792 -22.10 1.23 -14.35
CA GLY A 792 -21.61 0.31 -15.39
C GLY A 792 -20.24 -0.33 -15.11
N SER A 793 -19.92 -0.70 -13.87
CA SER A 793 -18.67 -1.41 -13.57
C SER A 793 -18.85 -2.57 -12.59
N PRO A 794 -18.56 -3.82 -12.99
CA PRO A 794 -18.41 -4.92 -12.05
C PRO A 794 -17.01 -4.83 -11.40
N ILE A 795 -17.01 -4.69 -10.08
CA ILE A 795 -15.88 -4.96 -9.15
C ILE A 795 -14.69 -3.97 -9.20
N LEU A 796 -14.68 -3.01 -8.28
CA LEU A 796 -13.48 -2.26 -7.87
C LEU A 796 -13.08 -2.64 -6.43
N GLN A 797 -11.90 -3.24 -6.31
CA GLN A 797 -11.18 -3.45 -5.05
C GLN A 797 -10.68 -2.11 -4.48
N ALA A 798 -11.03 -1.87 -3.21
CA ALA A 798 -10.48 -1.03 -2.14
C ALA A 798 -9.67 0.28 -2.35
N HIS A 799 -9.16 0.70 -3.53
CA HIS A 799 -8.18 1.81 -3.60
C HIS A 799 -8.45 2.94 -4.62
N HIS A 800 -9.58 2.96 -5.32
CA HIS A 800 -10.00 4.10 -6.16
C HIS A 800 -11.08 4.95 -5.46
N HIS A 801 -10.69 6.03 -4.78
CA HIS A 801 -11.63 6.97 -4.14
C HIS A 801 -12.06 8.16 -5.05
N GLY A 802 -11.64 8.20 -6.32
CA GLY A 802 -11.84 9.38 -7.19
C GLY A 802 -13.08 9.41 -8.08
N ALA A 803 -13.62 8.27 -8.53
CA ALA A 803 -14.69 8.22 -9.55
C ALA A 803 -16.03 7.68 -9.04
N PHE A 804 -16.04 6.93 -7.93
CA PHE A 804 -17.29 6.49 -7.30
C PHE A 804 -17.79 7.61 -6.37
N PRO A 805 -19.05 8.07 -6.49
CA PRO A 805 -19.58 9.13 -5.64
C PRO A 805 -19.89 8.58 -4.23
N ILE A 806 -18.84 8.30 -3.46
CA ILE A 806 -18.86 7.74 -2.10
C ILE A 806 -19.76 8.57 -1.19
N GLU A 807 -19.62 9.88 -1.25
CA GLU A 807 -20.40 10.80 -0.42
C GLU A 807 -21.88 10.73 -0.80
N ARG A 808 -22.22 10.65 -2.08
CA ARG A 808 -23.61 10.47 -2.52
C ARG A 808 -24.18 9.13 -2.07
N ALA A 809 -23.39 8.05 -2.16
CA ALA A 809 -23.78 6.71 -1.73
C ALA A 809 -24.09 6.63 -0.23
N ARG A 810 -23.29 7.34 0.58
CA ARG A 810 -23.48 7.45 2.04
C ARG A 810 -24.67 8.35 2.38
N ILE A 811 -24.74 9.55 1.79
CA ILE A 811 -25.78 10.54 2.08
C ILE A 811 -27.18 10.00 1.72
N GLN A 812 -27.32 9.25 0.62
CA GLN A 812 -28.61 8.65 0.24
C GLN A 812 -29.21 7.68 1.26
N ILE A 813 -28.37 7.05 2.10
CA ILE A 813 -28.82 6.14 3.16
C ILE A 813 -28.84 6.84 4.51
N CYS A 814 -27.79 7.59 4.83
CA CYS A 814 -27.69 8.30 6.11
C CYS A 814 -28.78 9.36 6.24
N LEU A 815 -29.02 10.21 5.24
CA LEU A 815 -29.96 11.34 5.36
C LEU A 815 -31.40 10.88 5.65
N PRO A 816 -32.00 9.90 4.94
CA PRO A 816 -33.33 9.40 5.30
C PRO A 816 -33.36 8.74 6.68
N LEU A 817 -32.33 7.98 7.06
CA LEU A 817 -32.24 7.35 8.39
C LEU A 817 -32.09 8.35 9.53
N THR A 818 -31.56 9.56 9.28
CA THR A 818 -31.52 10.64 10.27
C THR A 818 -32.81 11.48 10.28
N VAL A 819 -33.46 11.66 9.13
CA VAL A 819 -34.67 12.49 8.99
C VAL A 819 -35.94 11.75 9.42
N LEU A 820 -36.05 10.45 9.13
CA LEU A 820 -37.23 9.65 9.46
C LEU A 820 -37.51 9.59 10.98
N PRO A 821 -36.52 9.35 11.86
CA PRO A 821 -36.75 9.43 13.31
C PRO A 821 -37.14 10.83 13.76
N LEU A 822 -36.58 11.86 13.14
CA LEU A 822 -36.89 13.26 13.47
C LEU A 822 -38.34 13.61 13.13
N ILE A 823 -38.91 13.02 12.07
CA ILE A 823 -40.32 13.15 11.71
C ILE A 823 -41.19 12.33 12.67
N LEU A 824 -40.78 11.10 12.99
CA LEU A 824 -41.50 10.21 13.91
C LEU A 824 -41.49 10.71 15.36
N ASP A 825 -40.48 11.45 15.79
CA ASP A 825 -40.42 12.09 17.12
C ASP A 825 -41.29 13.35 17.21
N ILE A 826 -41.67 13.93 16.06
CA ILE A 826 -42.54 15.13 15.96
C ILE A 826 -44.03 14.75 15.88
N THR A 827 -44.35 13.51 15.47
CA THR A 827 -45.70 12.93 15.40
C THR A 827 -46.00 12.09 16.62
#